data_AF-A0A923YER5-F1
#
_entry.id   AF-A0A923YER5-F1
#
_cell.length_a   1.000
_cell.length_b   1.000
_cell.length_c   1.000
_cell.angle_alpha   90.00
_cell.angle_beta   90.00
_cell.angle_gamma   90.00
#
_symmetry.space_group_name_H-M   'P 1'
#
loop_
_entity.id
_entity.type
_entity.pdbx_description
1 polymer ?
#
loop_
_entity_poly.entity_id
_entity_poly.type
_entity_poly.pdbx_seq_one_letter_code
_entity_poly.pdbx_strand_id
1 'polypeptide(L)'
;MFKPHAVALCALFAALAAPAHATDVALATSSAQAGYGAWQTFNVSDIDSRSFGVEWIDNANSNAPGFGTVLGFTLTIETGSTGTLTVVDTGFAGDTFKLTNFGSIFGGTSGVPTALYDGNAPSVGDFDTALADASFSHGSFVFGAGTYRISGMLDQSVMLDAATPLYSTSGGLRLTVAAVPEPSSAAMLAAGLGVIGMLARLRRRRGWPPSPSADTPQEPHMKLRPLVASLAIGMLCLGAAHAQTRPPIVVKVIGFNDYHGNLQSPGTFGVNTTVPSAQRPPVGGAEYLAAYVARMKAQNPLNVVVGGGDFVGAAPLISALFFDEPAVETLNKIGVEFSSVGNHEFDKGSAELRRLQNGGCKIVNGSPDPNSCIGLGSGAPGTFDGAKFKWLSANVIEASTGRTLLPAYGMKSFGGVKVAFIGMTLKDTPKIVTPTGVAGLEFRDEADTVNALVPKLRAQGVEAIVVLVHQGGFQTSPNVGDINGCDGNLKNTDGSDSDIGAIVKRLDNAVDLVISAHTHSAYNCSANTVDVKSVNGTVTSTPRPTGLANKNGRLIPVTSASAFGRVLTDIDLSIDPVSRDVTQVAVTNRLVDRTDAAITAAIAADPTVKNIVAGYNALVSPLANTVIGSITSALPNTGNSAGEMPAGDLIADAQLQATQPVALGGAVAAFMNPGGVRSPGFTATSYPHDVTYGEAFTAQPFGNSLVTMTLTAQQIRNVLEQQFVGCLGQTTQRILQISNGLKYSWSAAAAPCAKITDLTLTPTNLGVVPPVVTAAPEVLVSAGVVLSPTRTYRVTVNNFLATGGDGFTVLKDGQSTLGGAQDIDALVSYLSGYKAPQAAYNQADPVFAVPRVTRLP
;
A
#
# COMPACT_ATOMS: atom_id res chain seq x y z
N MET A 1 10.98 -33.76 -70.93
CA MET A 1 9.84 -33.53 -70.02
C MET A 1 10.35 -32.98 -68.70
N PHE A 2 9.62 -32.01 -68.18
CA PHE A 2 9.74 -31.08 -67.04
C PHE A 2 10.46 -31.44 -65.70
N LYS A 3 11.01 -30.35 -65.11
CA LYS A 3 11.38 -29.92 -63.72
C LYS A 3 10.41 -30.36 -62.57
N PRO A 4 10.64 -30.04 -61.25
CA PRO A 4 11.71 -29.21 -60.60
C PRO A 4 12.31 -29.76 -59.27
N HIS A 5 13.49 -29.26 -58.86
CA HIS A 5 13.75 -28.58 -57.58
C HIS A 5 15.23 -28.14 -57.50
N ALA A 6 15.50 -26.95 -58.03
CA ALA A 6 16.73 -26.20 -57.80
C ALA A 6 16.37 -24.71 -57.83
N VAL A 7 16.04 -24.16 -56.67
CA VAL A 7 15.99 -22.72 -56.38
C VAL A 7 16.47 -22.57 -54.92
N ALA A 8 17.23 -21.50 -54.68
CA ALA A 8 17.80 -21.04 -53.39
C ALA A 8 19.28 -21.35 -53.16
N LEU A 9 20.14 -20.90 -54.09
CA LEU A 9 21.53 -20.56 -53.78
C LEU A 9 21.90 -19.25 -54.50
N CYS A 10 21.22 -18.17 -54.12
CA CYS A 10 21.56 -16.77 -54.45
C CYS A 10 20.64 -15.84 -53.66
N ALA A 11 20.80 -15.78 -52.34
CA ALA A 11 20.15 -14.78 -51.48
C ALA A 11 20.90 -14.65 -50.14
N LEU A 12 22.24 -14.77 -50.15
CA LEU A 12 23.05 -14.64 -48.92
C LEU A 12 24.20 -13.65 -49.11
N PHE A 13 23.95 -12.54 -49.82
CA PHE A 13 24.79 -11.33 -49.80
C PHE A 13 23.94 -10.15 -50.30
N ALA A 14 22.88 -9.81 -49.56
CA ALA A 14 22.12 -8.57 -49.71
C ALA A 14 21.33 -8.22 -48.43
N ALA A 15 21.95 -8.41 -47.26
CA ALA A 15 21.43 -7.93 -45.99
C ALA A 15 22.57 -7.21 -45.23
N LEU A 16 23.19 -6.24 -45.90
CA LEU A 16 24.03 -5.23 -45.28
C LEU A 16 23.23 -3.93 -45.33
N ALA A 17 22.95 -3.39 -44.14
CA ALA A 17 22.30 -2.11 -43.88
C ALA A 17 20.84 -1.96 -44.36
N ALA A 18 19.90 -2.56 -43.63
CA ALA A 18 18.59 -1.93 -43.48
C ALA A 18 18.74 -0.84 -42.39
N PRO A 19 18.42 0.44 -42.64
CA PRO A 19 18.38 1.43 -41.57
C PRO A 19 17.28 1.02 -40.58
N ALA A 20 17.56 1.16 -39.29
CA ALA A 20 16.56 1.01 -38.25
C ALA A 20 15.52 2.13 -38.45
N HIS A 21 14.35 1.80 -38.97
CA HIS A 21 13.24 2.73 -39.11
C HIS A 21 12.52 2.83 -37.76
N ALA A 22 12.36 4.04 -37.23
CA ALA A 22 11.50 4.28 -36.08
C ALA A 22 10.03 4.13 -36.52
N THR A 23 9.24 3.31 -35.82
CA THR A 23 7.79 3.21 -36.05
C THR A 23 6.99 4.30 -35.31
N ASP A 24 5.84 4.66 -35.89
CA ASP A 24 4.97 5.82 -35.63
C ASP A 24 4.76 6.27 -34.17
N VAL A 25 4.79 7.59 -33.98
CA VAL A 25 4.35 8.30 -32.75
C VAL A 25 2.89 8.74 -32.93
N ALA A 26 1.98 8.31 -32.06
CA ALA A 26 0.58 8.77 -32.09
C ALA A 26 0.45 10.20 -31.53
N LEU A 27 -0.19 11.10 -32.30
CA LEU A 27 -0.37 12.52 -31.92
C LEU A 27 -1.67 12.79 -31.17
N ALA A 28 -1.55 13.63 -30.14
CA ALA A 28 -2.67 14.46 -29.66
C ALA A 28 -2.90 15.59 -30.67
N THR A 29 -4.13 15.71 -31.17
CA THR A 29 -4.52 16.80 -32.07
C THR A 29 -5.08 17.97 -31.25
N SER A 30 -4.62 19.19 -31.54
CA SER A 30 -5.42 20.39 -31.32
C SER A 30 -5.56 21.13 -32.64
N SER A 31 -6.81 21.42 -33.00
CA SER A 31 -7.26 22.06 -34.23
C SER A 31 -6.64 23.45 -34.49
N ALA A 32 -6.41 23.73 -35.76
CA ALA A 32 -5.79 24.93 -36.33
C ALA A 32 -6.52 26.26 -36.08
N GLN A 33 -5.76 27.34 -35.83
CA GLN A 33 -5.62 28.49 -36.74
C GLN A 33 -4.44 29.38 -36.33
N ALA A 34 -3.75 29.92 -37.33
CA ALA A 34 -2.47 30.63 -37.25
C ALA A 34 -2.51 31.90 -36.37
N GLY A 35 -1.68 31.89 -35.32
CA GLY A 35 -1.30 33.05 -34.52
C GLY A 35 -0.01 32.72 -33.78
N TYR A 36 0.87 33.70 -33.62
CA TYR A 36 2.13 33.58 -32.87
C TYR A 36 1.87 32.88 -31.51
N GLY A 37 2.57 31.76 -31.27
CA GLY A 37 2.38 30.92 -30.08
C GLY A 37 1.65 29.58 -30.28
N ALA A 38 1.90 28.86 -31.39
CA ALA A 38 1.38 27.50 -31.59
C ALA A 38 2.45 26.55 -32.13
N TRP A 39 2.41 25.28 -31.69
CA TRP A 39 3.19 24.20 -32.29
C TRP A 39 2.81 24.03 -33.77
N GLN A 40 3.80 23.91 -34.66
CA GLN A 40 3.55 23.31 -35.98
C GLN A 40 3.57 21.79 -35.82
N THR A 41 2.65 21.10 -36.50
CA THR A 41 2.40 19.66 -36.36
C THR A 41 3.60 18.81 -36.78
N PHE A 42 3.96 17.88 -35.88
CA PHE A 42 4.79 16.69 -36.10
C PHE A 42 4.36 15.92 -37.36
N ASN A 43 5.27 15.73 -38.31
CA ASN A 43 5.07 14.80 -39.42
C ASN A 43 6.41 14.19 -39.82
N VAL A 44 6.81 13.11 -39.16
CA VAL A 44 7.88 12.26 -39.69
C VAL A 44 7.20 11.20 -40.55
N SER A 45 6.91 11.54 -41.80
CA SER A 45 6.60 10.51 -42.80
C SER A 45 7.91 9.81 -43.20
N ASP A 46 7.83 8.56 -43.69
CA ASP A 46 8.97 7.82 -44.29
C ASP A 46 9.69 8.61 -45.42
N ILE A 47 9.07 9.68 -45.93
CA ILE A 47 9.62 10.57 -46.95
C ILE A 47 10.49 11.70 -46.36
N ASP A 48 10.22 12.16 -45.13
CA ASP A 48 10.96 13.27 -44.49
C ASP A 48 12.21 12.82 -43.72
N SER A 49 12.38 11.52 -43.51
CA SER A 49 13.63 10.94 -42.99
C SER A 49 14.83 11.10 -43.96
N ARG A 50 14.59 11.64 -45.17
CA ARG A 50 15.62 11.98 -46.16
C ARG A 50 16.12 13.43 -46.05
N SER A 51 15.61 14.22 -45.10
CA SER A 51 15.92 15.65 -44.91
C SER A 51 16.64 15.97 -43.58
N PHE A 52 17.26 15.00 -42.91
CA PHE A 52 18.05 15.18 -41.67
C PHE A 52 17.31 15.64 -40.40
N GLY A 53 15.97 15.69 -40.38
CA GLY A 53 15.14 15.65 -39.16
C GLY A 53 15.36 16.78 -38.17
N VAL A 54 15.00 18.02 -38.54
CA VAL A 54 15.15 19.20 -37.69
C VAL A 54 13.84 19.99 -37.58
N GLU A 55 13.41 20.34 -36.36
CA GLU A 55 12.12 21.02 -36.08
C GLU A 55 12.22 22.15 -35.02
N TRP A 56 11.31 23.15 -35.07
CA TRP A 56 11.28 24.39 -34.25
C TRP A 56 10.38 24.31 -33.00
N ILE A 57 10.89 24.84 -31.88
CA ILE A 57 10.18 25.23 -30.67
C ILE A 57 10.15 26.77 -30.69
N ASP A 58 9.00 27.42 -30.54
CA ASP A 58 8.90 28.89 -30.35
C ASP A 58 8.19 29.13 -29.01
N ASN A 59 8.85 29.83 -28.09
CA ASN A 59 8.22 30.30 -26.86
C ASN A 59 7.80 31.76 -27.06
N ALA A 60 6.50 31.99 -27.20
CA ALA A 60 5.93 33.30 -27.51
C ALA A 60 6.37 34.40 -26.53
N ASN A 61 6.44 35.62 -27.06
CA ASN A 61 6.88 36.88 -26.44
C ASN A 61 6.46 37.13 -24.97
N SER A 62 7.15 38.09 -24.36
CA SER A 62 7.01 38.58 -22.97
C SER A 62 5.61 39.03 -22.50
N ASN A 63 4.57 38.97 -23.34
CA ASN A 63 3.20 39.39 -23.00
C ASN A 63 2.13 38.29 -23.15
N ALA A 64 2.50 37.03 -23.45
CA ALA A 64 1.55 35.93 -23.56
C ALA A 64 1.35 35.16 -22.21
N PRO A 65 0.12 34.71 -21.86
CA PRO A 65 -0.17 34.01 -20.59
C PRO A 65 0.50 32.64 -20.41
N GLY A 66 1.29 32.17 -21.38
CA GLY A 66 1.91 30.84 -21.44
C GLY A 66 3.40 30.80 -21.09
N PHE A 67 3.98 31.87 -20.54
CA PHE A 67 5.38 31.90 -20.13
C PHE A 67 5.66 30.85 -19.04
N GLY A 68 6.63 29.95 -19.26
CA GLY A 68 6.97 28.86 -18.32
C GLY A 68 6.13 27.58 -18.46
N THR A 69 5.30 27.47 -19.51
CA THR A 69 4.54 26.24 -19.77
C THR A 69 5.48 25.15 -20.25
N VAL A 70 5.45 23.98 -19.58
CA VAL A 70 6.27 22.82 -19.93
C VAL A 70 5.82 22.26 -21.27
N LEU A 71 6.71 22.37 -22.27
CA LEU A 71 6.52 21.82 -23.61
C LEU A 71 7.13 20.42 -23.67
N GLY A 72 6.37 19.39 -24.05
CA GLY A 72 6.89 18.02 -24.05
C GLY A 72 6.24 17.08 -25.05
N PHE A 73 7.00 16.07 -25.44
CA PHE A 73 6.64 15.02 -26.39
C PHE A 73 7.02 13.64 -25.84
N THR A 74 6.43 12.59 -26.41
CA THR A 74 6.77 11.21 -26.07
C THR A 74 7.48 10.58 -27.25
N LEU A 75 8.61 9.92 -27.00
CA LEU A 75 9.37 9.18 -28.02
C LEU A 75 9.61 7.76 -27.52
N THR A 76 9.63 6.79 -28.44
CA THR A 76 9.96 5.39 -28.12
C THR A 76 11.16 4.96 -28.95
N ILE A 77 12.19 4.44 -28.29
CA ILE A 77 13.36 3.83 -28.92
C ILE A 77 13.18 2.32 -28.90
N GLU A 78 13.22 1.70 -30.08
CA GLU A 78 13.04 0.26 -30.23
C GLU A 78 14.17 -0.55 -29.58
N THR A 79 13.87 -1.80 -29.23
CA THR A 79 14.84 -2.72 -28.65
C THR A 79 15.96 -3.02 -29.65
N GLY A 80 17.22 -2.87 -29.22
CA GLY A 80 18.38 -3.03 -30.10
C GLY A 80 18.84 -1.73 -30.77
N SER A 81 18.21 -0.60 -30.47
CA SER A 81 18.60 0.72 -30.97
C SER A 81 18.94 1.69 -29.83
N THR A 82 19.70 2.72 -30.16
CA THR A 82 19.89 3.91 -29.33
C THR A 82 19.39 5.13 -30.07
N GLY A 83 18.64 5.99 -29.38
CA GLY A 83 18.24 7.30 -29.89
C GLY A 83 19.15 8.39 -29.33
N THR A 84 19.58 9.34 -30.13
CA THR A 84 20.26 10.55 -29.68
C THR A 84 19.41 11.75 -30.00
N LEU A 85 18.95 12.47 -28.97
CA LEU A 85 18.26 13.74 -29.09
C LEU A 85 19.26 14.86 -28.89
N THR A 86 19.42 15.71 -29.90
CA THR A 86 20.18 16.95 -29.79
C THR A 86 19.22 18.12 -29.73
N VAL A 87 19.42 19.00 -28.76
CA VAL A 87 18.67 20.23 -28.53
C VAL A 87 19.61 21.41 -28.74
N VAL A 88 19.17 22.45 -29.45
CA VAL A 88 19.93 23.68 -29.68
C VAL A 88 19.02 24.89 -29.52
N ASP A 89 19.55 26.02 -29.06
CA ASP A 89 18.88 27.31 -29.23
C ASP A 89 19.19 27.89 -30.61
N THR A 90 18.17 28.36 -31.32
CA THR A 90 18.25 29.03 -32.62
C THR A 90 17.64 30.44 -32.61
N GLY A 91 17.11 30.88 -31.47
CA GLY A 91 16.60 32.22 -31.28
C GLY A 91 17.75 33.21 -31.08
N PHE A 92 18.51 33.05 -29.98
CA PHE A 92 19.59 33.96 -29.62
C PHE A 92 20.69 33.27 -28.81
N ALA A 93 21.89 33.15 -29.41
CA ALA A 93 23.10 32.65 -28.77
C ALA A 93 23.27 33.10 -27.29
N GLY A 94 23.06 32.16 -26.35
CA GLY A 94 23.19 32.40 -24.91
C GLY A 94 22.05 31.85 -24.04
N ASP A 95 20.88 31.55 -24.62
CA ASP A 95 19.79 30.90 -23.90
C ASP A 95 20.15 29.46 -23.51
N THR A 96 19.68 28.96 -22.36
CA THR A 96 19.85 27.55 -21.98
C THR A 96 18.52 26.88 -21.67
N PHE A 97 18.40 25.60 -22.00
CA PHE A 97 17.22 24.79 -21.74
C PHE A 97 17.50 23.75 -20.67
N LYS A 98 16.51 23.57 -19.80
CA LYS A 98 16.45 22.46 -18.84
C LYS A 98 15.43 21.43 -19.33
N LEU A 99 15.90 20.20 -19.49
CA LEU A 99 15.11 19.07 -19.94
C LEU A 99 14.71 18.18 -18.76
N THR A 100 13.50 17.65 -18.82
CA THR A 100 13.00 16.62 -17.92
C THR A 100 12.50 15.41 -18.70
N ASN A 101 12.64 14.22 -18.11
CA ASN A 101 12.06 12.98 -18.58
C ASN A 101 11.04 12.52 -17.54
N PHE A 102 9.76 12.44 -17.91
CA PHE A 102 8.66 12.20 -16.97
C PHE A 102 8.67 13.16 -15.76
N GLY A 103 9.00 14.43 -15.99
CA GLY A 103 9.04 15.47 -14.94
C GLY A 103 10.27 15.46 -14.04
N SER A 104 11.16 14.46 -14.15
CA SER A 104 12.46 14.43 -13.46
C SER A 104 13.55 15.08 -14.32
N ILE A 105 14.41 15.92 -13.74
CA ILE A 105 15.48 16.62 -14.48
C ILE A 105 16.38 15.56 -15.15
N PHE A 106 16.45 15.64 -16.46
CA PHE A 106 17.16 14.70 -17.30
C PHE A 106 18.52 15.27 -17.75
N GLY A 107 18.58 16.58 -17.95
CA GLY A 107 19.80 17.31 -18.25
C GLY A 107 19.50 18.72 -18.76
N GLY A 108 20.51 19.45 -19.21
CA GLY A 108 20.33 20.78 -19.79
C GLY A 108 21.31 21.03 -20.93
N THR A 109 21.08 22.09 -21.70
CA THR A 109 22.00 22.52 -22.75
C THR A 109 23.19 23.29 -22.15
N SER A 110 24.29 23.40 -22.89
CA SER A 110 25.51 24.09 -22.46
C SER A 110 25.29 25.59 -22.23
N GLY A 111 25.94 26.18 -21.23
CA GLY A 111 26.04 27.64 -21.16
C GLY A 111 27.05 28.15 -22.19
N VAL A 112 26.69 29.15 -22.99
CA VAL A 112 27.61 29.82 -23.93
C VAL A 112 27.81 31.28 -23.51
N PRO A 113 29.05 31.83 -23.54
CA PRO A 113 29.33 33.12 -22.96
C PRO A 113 28.96 34.28 -23.91
N THR A 114 27.68 34.62 -23.97
CA THR A 114 27.21 35.91 -24.49
C THR A 114 26.12 36.44 -23.57
N ALA A 115 26.48 37.40 -22.71
CA ALA A 115 25.60 37.93 -21.67
C ALA A 115 24.80 39.17 -22.11
N LEU A 116 25.02 39.70 -23.32
CA LEU A 116 24.35 40.90 -23.82
C LEU A 116 24.07 40.77 -25.31
N TYR A 117 22.81 40.93 -25.70
CA TYR A 117 22.37 41.03 -27.08
C TYR A 117 22.85 42.37 -27.66
N ASP A 118 23.84 42.33 -28.56
CA ASP A 118 24.46 43.53 -29.14
C ASP A 118 23.77 44.03 -30.44
N GLY A 119 22.62 43.45 -30.78
CA GLY A 119 21.88 43.75 -32.01
C GLY A 119 22.48 43.14 -33.29
N ASN A 120 23.64 42.47 -33.20
CA ASN A 120 24.29 41.76 -34.32
C ASN A 120 24.21 40.24 -34.18
N ALA A 121 23.65 39.72 -33.08
CA ALA A 121 23.41 38.29 -32.92
C ALA A 121 22.54 37.79 -34.09
N PRO A 122 23.02 36.84 -34.91
CA PRO A 122 22.29 36.42 -36.08
C PRO A 122 21.02 35.70 -35.62
N SER A 123 19.85 36.22 -35.97
CA SER A 123 18.59 35.47 -35.85
C SER A 123 18.60 34.40 -36.94
N VAL A 124 19.24 33.26 -36.67
CA VAL A 124 19.40 32.22 -37.68
C VAL A 124 18.14 31.35 -37.68
N GLY A 125 17.28 31.57 -38.67
CA GLY A 125 16.19 30.67 -39.05
C GLY A 125 16.67 29.33 -39.65
N ASP A 126 17.91 28.91 -39.38
CA ASP A 126 18.57 27.72 -39.92
C ASP A 126 19.31 26.96 -38.81
N PHE A 127 18.77 25.78 -38.49
CA PHE A 127 19.23 24.92 -37.42
C PHE A 127 20.53 24.19 -37.68
N ASP A 128 20.79 23.81 -38.94
CA ASP A 128 22.01 23.06 -39.25
C ASP A 128 23.22 23.96 -39.03
N THR A 129 23.05 25.25 -39.33
CA THR A 129 24.00 26.30 -39.00
C THR A 129 24.14 26.49 -37.48
N ALA A 130 23.03 26.56 -36.72
CA ALA A 130 23.09 26.72 -35.26
C ALA A 130 23.68 25.49 -34.53
N LEU A 131 23.38 24.27 -34.98
CA LEU A 131 23.96 23.03 -34.45
C LEU A 131 25.46 22.89 -34.74
N ALA A 132 25.95 23.54 -35.80
CA ALA A 132 27.35 23.52 -36.19
C ALA A 132 28.16 24.68 -35.57
N ASP A 133 27.50 25.69 -35.00
CA ASP A 133 28.13 26.88 -34.42
C ASP A 133 28.18 26.78 -32.89
N ALA A 134 29.41 26.73 -32.35
CA ALA A 134 29.66 26.64 -30.91
C ALA A 134 29.23 27.88 -30.11
N SER A 135 28.81 28.96 -30.79
CA SER A 135 28.24 30.16 -30.17
C SER A 135 26.81 29.96 -29.68
N PHE A 136 26.13 28.88 -30.06
CA PHE A 136 24.78 28.54 -29.59
C PHE A 136 24.81 27.47 -28.49
N SER A 137 23.86 27.58 -27.55
CA SER A 137 23.69 26.55 -26.52
C SER A 137 23.17 25.27 -27.14
N HIS A 138 23.79 24.14 -26.83
CA HIS A 138 23.34 22.84 -27.30
C HIS A 138 23.54 21.74 -26.25
N GLY A 139 22.71 20.69 -26.32
CA GLY A 139 22.77 19.52 -25.46
C GLY A 139 22.44 18.28 -26.27
N SER A 140 23.21 17.20 -26.11
CA SER A 140 22.95 15.93 -26.79
C SER A 140 22.76 14.84 -25.75
N PHE A 141 21.66 14.10 -25.90
CA PHE A 141 21.20 13.13 -24.92
C PHE A 141 20.96 11.79 -25.58
N VAL A 142 21.65 10.76 -25.09
CA VAL A 142 21.56 9.40 -25.62
C VAL A 142 20.61 8.58 -24.78
N PHE A 143 19.67 7.92 -25.45
CA PHE A 143 18.63 7.07 -24.91
C PHE A 143 18.86 5.63 -25.36
N GLY A 144 18.75 4.69 -24.42
CA GLY A 144 18.61 3.26 -24.74
C GLY A 144 17.18 2.93 -25.17
N ALA A 145 16.94 1.66 -25.48
CA ALA A 145 15.59 1.17 -25.76
C ALA A 145 14.61 1.50 -24.61
N GLY A 146 13.41 1.98 -24.95
CA GLY A 146 12.39 2.39 -23.98
C GLY A 146 11.55 3.57 -24.45
N THR A 147 10.49 3.88 -23.69
CA THR A 147 9.64 5.05 -23.93
C THR A 147 10.04 6.18 -22.98
N TYR A 148 10.15 7.39 -23.53
CA TYR A 148 10.57 8.59 -22.83
C TYR A 148 9.54 9.69 -23.04
N ARG A 149 9.26 10.48 -21.99
CA ARG A 149 8.44 11.69 -22.10
C ARG A 149 9.31 12.89 -21.83
N ILE A 150 9.86 13.45 -22.89
CA ILE A 150 10.80 14.55 -22.83
C ILE A 150 10.03 15.85 -22.80
N SER A 151 10.36 16.72 -21.85
CA SER A 151 9.88 18.10 -21.84
C SER A 151 10.99 19.07 -21.55
N GLY A 152 10.89 20.29 -22.07
CA GLY A 152 11.89 21.34 -21.94
C GLY A 152 11.28 22.64 -21.41
N MET A 153 12.09 23.39 -20.66
CA MET A 153 11.80 24.76 -20.24
C MET A 153 13.05 25.64 -20.44
N LEU A 154 12.84 26.90 -20.78
CA LEU A 154 13.91 27.90 -20.83
C LEU A 154 14.42 28.12 -19.39
N ASP A 155 15.67 27.78 -19.14
CA ASP A 155 16.32 27.83 -17.83
C ASP A 155 17.02 29.18 -17.61
N GLN A 156 17.64 29.72 -18.66
CA GLN A 156 18.23 31.06 -18.68
C GLN A 156 17.99 31.73 -20.03
N SER A 157 17.74 33.04 -20.03
CA SER A 157 17.61 33.85 -21.25
C SER A 157 18.77 34.84 -21.41
N VAL A 158 19.15 35.13 -22.65
CA VAL A 158 20.05 36.21 -23.02
C VAL A 158 19.44 37.57 -22.60
N MET A 159 20.31 38.50 -22.26
CA MET A 159 19.89 39.82 -21.76
C MET A 159 19.98 40.87 -22.87
N LEU A 160 18.97 41.74 -23.00
CA LEU A 160 18.98 42.92 -23.87
C LEU A 160 19.98 43.98 -23.38
N ASP A 161 20.08 44.13 -22.05
CA ASP A 161 21.03 45.00 -21.34
C ASP A 161 21.45 44.33 -20.02
N ALA A 162 22.19 45.01 -19.15
CA ALA A 162 22.69 44.41 -17.89
C ALA A 162 21.58 43.95 -16.90
N ALA A 163 20.30 44.23 -17.15
CA ALA A 163 19.20 43.93 -16.22
C ALA A 163 17.94 43.35 -16.87
N THR A 164 17.80 43.36 -18.20
CA THR A 164 16.57 43.01 -18.90
C THR A 164 16.73 41.73 -19.72
N PRO A 165 16.10 40.60 -19.35
CA PRO A 165 16.12 39.38 -20.15
C PRO A 165 15.21 39.52 -21.38
N LEU A 166 15.62 38.97 -22.51
CA LEU A 166 14.84 39.03 -23.76
C LEU A 166 13.62 38.11 -23.75
N TYR A 167 13.70 36.99 -23.02
CA TYR A 167 12.60 36.03 -22.83
C TYR A 167 11.91 35.59 -24.15
N SER A 168 12.67 35.58 -25.24
CA SER A 168 12.23 35.20 -26.58
C SER A 168 13.22 34.17 -27.06
N THR A 169 12.76 32.95 -27.30
CA THR A 169 13.66 31.84 -27.68
C THR A 169 13.00 30.98 -28.75
N SER A 170 13.84 30.47 -29.65
CA SER A 170 13.45 29.48 -30.64
C SER A 170 14.38 28.29 -30.48
N GLY A 171 13.89 27.08 -30.20
CA GLY A 171 14.72 25.89 -30.01
C GLY A 171 14.64 24.93 -31.19
N GLY A 172 15.70 24.16 -31.44
CA GLY A 172 15.75 23.09 -32.44
C GLY A 172 15.92 21.72 -31.80
N LEU A 173 15.23 20.70 -32.32
CA LEU A 173 15.44 19.30 -31.94
C LEU A 173 15.89 18.47 -33.14
N ARG A 174 16.89 17.60 -32.93
CA ARG A 174 17.31 16.57 -33.89
C ARG A 174 17.35 15.21 -33.21
N LEU A 175 16.52 14.28 -33.68
CA LEU A 175 16.56 12.88 -33.23
C LEU A 175 17.30 12.03 -34.27
N THR A 176 18.32 11.30 -33.83
CA THR A 176 18.99 10.29 -34.65
C THR A 176 18.87 8.93 -33.99
N VAL A 177 18.45 7.91 -34.72
CA VAL A 177 18.36 6.53 -34.21
C VAL A 177 19.44 5.70 -34.91
N ALA A 178 20.27 5.04 -34.12
CA ALA A 178 21.29 4.12 -34.60
C ALA A 178 21.05 2.74 -34.00
N ALA A 179 21.22 1.70 -34.81
CA ALA A 179 21.27 0.34 -34.29
C ALA A 179 22.47 0.21 -33.34
N VAL A 180 22.29 -0.44 -32.19
CA VAL A 180 23.39 -0.79 -31.30
C VAL A 180 24.31 -1.74 -32.07
N PRO A 181 25.60 -1.42 -32.29
CA PRO A 181 26.51 -2.34 -32.94
C PRO A 181 26.57 -3.62 -32.11
N GLU A 182 26.16 -4.76 -32.68
CA GLU A 182 26.40 -6.04 -32.02
C GLU A 182 27.92 -6.21 -31.82
N PRO A 183 28.38 -6.65 -30.64
CA PRO A 183 29.77 -7.09 -30.51
C PRO A 183 29.97 -8.22 -31.52
N SER A 184 31.03 -8.12 -32.34
CA SER A 184 31.31 -9.00 -33.47
C SER A 184 31.26 -10.48 -33.09
N SER A 185 30.07 -11.06 -33.24
CA SER A 185 29.71 -12.45 -32.99
C SER A 185 30.51 -13.43 -33.88
N ALA A 186 31.23 -12.91 -34.87
CA ALA A 186 32.24 -13.62 -35.66
C ALA A 186 33.44 -14.13 -34.82
N ALA A 187 33.89 -13.40 -33.79
CA ALA A 187 35.03 -13.81 -32.96
C ALA A 187 34.68 -14.99 -32.03
N MET A 188 33.45 -15.04 -31.52
CA MET A 188 32.95 -16.14 -30.68
C MET A 188 32.59 -17.39 -31.51
N LEU A 189 32.08 -17.22 -32.73
CA LEU A 189 31.76 -18.34 -33.62
C LEU A 189 33.03 -19.04 -34.15
N ALA A 190 34.10 -18.28 -34.42
CA ALA A 190 35.41 -18.84 -34.80
C ALA A 190 36.05 -19.65 -33.64
N ALA A 191 35.89 -19.21 -32.40
CA ALA A 191 36.35 -19.94 -31.22
C ALA A 191 35.52 -21.22 -30.97
N GLY A 192 34.20 -21.17 -31.21
CA GLY A 192 33.30 -22.32 -31.03
C GLY A 192 33.48 -23.44 -32.06
N LEU A 193 33.74 -23.10 -33.33
CA LEU A 193 33.92 -24.08 -34.41
C LEU A 193 35.26 -24.83 -34.30
N GLY A 194 36.29 -24.22 -33.71
CA GLY A 194 37.57 -24.89 -33.44
C GLY A 194 37.47 -26.03 -32.41
N VAL A 195 36.56 -25.90 -31.43
CA VAL A 195 36.37 -26.90 -30.36
C VAL A 195 35.58 -28.12 -30.85
N ILE A 196 34.60 -27.91 -31.75
CA ILE A 196 33.77 -29.00 -32.28
C ILE A 196 34.55 -29.87 -33.29
N GLY A 197 35.49 -29.29 -34.05
CA GLY A 197 36.37 -30.03 -34.95
C GLY A 197 37.33 -31.00 -34.24
N MET A 198 37.73 -30.69 -33.00
CA MET A 198 38.68 -31.50 -32.22
C MET A 198 38.00 -32.70 -31.54
N LEU A 199 36.70 -32.61 -31.22
CA LEU A 199 35.92 -33.68 -30.60
C LEU A 199 35.37 -34.73 -31.60
N ALA A 200 35.29 -34.40 -32.89
CA ALA A 200 34.84 -35.33 -33.92
C ALA A 200 35.90 -36.35 -34.39
N ARG A 201 37.17 -36.21 -33.99
CA ARG A 201 38.28 -37.12 -34.40
C ARG A 201 38.57 -38.29 -33.43
N LEU A 202 37.94 -38.35 -32.26
CA LEU A 202 38.27 -39.35 -31.24
C LEU A 202 37.26 -40.49 -31.02
N ARG A 203 36.18 -40.59 -31.82
CA ARG A 203 35.15 -41.64 -31.62
C ARG A 203 34.93 -42.64 -32.76
N ARG A 204 35.86 -42.76 -33.71
CA ARG A 204 35.86 -43.86 -34.71
C ARG A 204 36.91 -44.92 -34.40
N ARG A 205 36.68 -45.78 -33.40
CA ARG A 205 37.20 -47.17 -33.38
C ARG A 205 36.33 -48.05 -32.48
N ARG A 206 35.45 -48.87 -33.09
CA ARG A 206 35.31 -50.34 -32.90
C ARG A 206 33.88 -50.83 -33.22
N GLY A 207 33.77 -51.61 -34.30
CA GLY A 207 33.23 -52.98 -34.30
C GLY A 207 31.73 -53.25 -34.13
N TRP A 208 31.02 -53.35 -35.27
CA TRP A 208 29.98 -54.32 -35.72
C TRP A 208 29.83 -55.71 -34.99
N PRO A 209 28.87 -56.63 -35.33
CA PRO A 209 27.39 -56.63 -35.62
C PRO A 209 26.66 -57.80 -34.84
N PRO A 210 25.52 -58.44 -35.27
CA PRO A 210 24.17 -57.96 -35.67
C PRO A 210 22.96 -58.65 -34.93
N SER A 211 21.78 -58.06 -35.18
CA SER A 211 20.33 -58.44 -35.23
C SER A 211 19.87 -59.94 -35.27
N PRO A 212 18.54 -60.29 -35.31
CA PRO A 212 17.30 -59.45 -35.33
C PRO A 212 16.02 -59.99 -34.59
N SER A 213 15.01 -59.11 -34.43
CA SER A 213 13.53 -59.28 -34.64
C SER A 213 12.73 -60.38 -33.88
N ALA A 214 11.42 -60.31 -33.59
CA ALA A 214 10.30 -59.53 -34.13
C ALA A 214 9.08 -59.58 -33.16
N ASP A 215 8.04 -58.85 -33.56
CA ASP A 215 6.75 -58.53 -32.95
C ASP A 215 5.79 -59.67 -32.52
N THR A 216 4.84 -59.20 -31.69
CA THR A 216 3.53 -59.65 -31.16
C THR A 216 2.51 -60.30 -32.14
N PRO A 217 1.21 -60.49 -31.78
CA PRO A 217 0.57 -61.48 -30.89
C PRO A 217 -0.57 -62.27 -31.61
N GLN A 218 -1.19 -63.30 -31.01
CA GLN A 218 -2.63 -63.66 -31.21
C GLN A 218 -3.07 -64.93 -30.42
N GLU A 219 -4.16 -64.78 -29.66
CA GLU A 219 -5.14 -65.82 -29.24
C GLU A 219 -6.01 -66.24 -30.45
N PRO A 220 -6.87 -67.30 -30.45
CA PRO A 220 -7.63 -67.88 -29.32
C PRO A 220 -7.82 -69.42 -29.37
N HIS A 221 -8.59 -70.01 -28.42
CA HIS A 221 -9.70 -70.97 -28.68
C HIS A 221 -10.23 -71.66 -27.40
N MET A 222 -11.46 -71.28 -27.01
CA MET A 222 -12.64 -72.15 -26.80
C MET A 222 -12.51 -73.46 -25.97
N LYS A 223 -13.32 -73.59 -24.90
CA LYS A 223 -14.26 -74.71 -24.69
C LYS A 223 -15.24 -74.52 -23.52
N LEU A 224 -16.44 -75.08 -23.71
CA LEU A 224 -17.66 -74.94 -22.91
C LEU A 224 -17.95 -76.24 -22.13
N ARG A 225 -18.34 -76.10 -20.85
CA ARG A 225 -19.29 -76.91 -20.02
C ARG A 225 -18.93 -78.37 -19.61
N PRO A 226 -19.64 -78.97 -18.63
CA PRO A 226 -20.31 -78.45 -17.41
C PRO A 226 -20.05 -79.34 -16.14
N LEU A 227 -20.38 -78.89 -14.92
CA LEU A 227 -20.99 -79.78 -13.90
C LEU A 227 -21.60 -78.99 -12.74
N VAL A 228 -22.73 -79.50 -12.27
CA VAL A 228 -23.63 -78.96 -11.24
C VAL A 228 -23.36 -79.64 -9.90
N ALA A 229 -23.71 -78.93 -8.82
CA ALA A 229 -23.96 -79.37 -7.44
C ALA A 229 -22.76 -79.48 -6.48
N SER A 230 -22.69 -78.55 -5.52
CA SER A 230 -22.98 -78.87 -4.11
C SER A 230 -23.23 -77.60 -3.30
N LEU A 231 -24.34 -77.65 -2.57
CA LEU A 231 -24.96 -76.63 -1.73
C LEU A 231 -24.31 -76.64 -0.34
N ALA A 232 -24.33 -75.49 0.33
CA ALA A 232 -24.22 -75.32 1.79
C ALA A 232 -22.86 -75.59 2.46
N ILE A 233 -21.95 -74.59 2.40
CA ILE A 233 -21.22 -73.97 3.51
C ILE A 233 -20.62 -72.68 2.91
N GLY A 234 -21.29 -71.55 3.09
CA GLY A 234 -20.86 -70.28 2.46
C GLY A 234 -21.74 -69.07 2.75
N MET A 235 -22.62 -69.14 3.75
CA MET A 235 -23.45 -68.02 4.22
C MET A 235 -23.03 -67.56 5.62
N LEU A 236 -21.73 -67.34 5.82
CA LEU A 236 -21.22 -66.64 7.01
C LEU A 236 -19.96 -65.79 6.78
N CYS A 237 -19.56 -65.50 5.53
CA CYS A 237 -18.41 -64.64 5.23
C CYS A 237 -18.65 -63.51 4.20
N LEU A 238 -19.91 -63.13 3.91
CA LEU A 238 -20.23 -62.01 3.01
C LEU A 238 -20.83 -60.78 3.72
N GLY A 239 -20.82 -60.77 5.06
CA GLY A 239 -21.36 -59.69 5.90
C GLY A 239 -20.30 -58.78 6.53
N ALA A 240 -19.20 -58.50 5.83
CA ALA A 240 -18.26 -57.45 6.24
C ALA A 240 -17.58 -56.87 5.00
N ALA A 241 -18.37 -56.31 4.08
CA ALA A 241 -17.86 -55.22 3.27
C ALA A 241 -17.44 -54.13 4.28
N HIS A 242 -16.15 -54.08 4.59
CA HIS A 242 -15.57 -52.95 5.31
C HIS A 242 -16.04 -51.72 4.53
N ALA A 243 -16.88 -50.89 5.13
CA ALA A 243 -17.17 -49.57 4.61
C ALA A 243 -15.81 -48.87 4.56
N GLN A 244 -15.18 -48.87 3.39
CA GLN A 244 -13.88 -48.29 3.19
C GLN A 244 -14.11 -46.79 3.28
N THR A 245 -13.95 -46.23 4.48
CA THR A 245 -14.09 -44.81 4.74
C THR A 245 -13.13 -44.09 3.82
N ARG A 246 -13.67 -43.33 2.86
CA ARG A 246 -12.83 -42.53 1.97
C ARG A 246 -11.98 -41.59 2.84
N PRO A 247 -10.67 -41.45 2.57
CA PRO A 247 -9.84 -40.55 3.37
C PRO A 247 -10.39 -39.11 3.28
N PRO A 248 -10.28 -38.32 4.36
CA PRO A 248 -10.70 -36.92 4.34
C PRO A 248 -10.00 -36.12 3.23
N ILE A 249 -10.72 -35.16 2.65
CA ILE A 249 -10.16 -34.14 1.77
C ILE A 249 -9.49 -33.11 2.66
N VAL A 250 -8.16 -32.99 2.58
CA VAL A 250 -7.42 -31.96 3.31
C VAL A 250 -7.26 -30.74 2.42
N VAL A 251 -7.81 -29.60 2.85
CA VAL A 251 -7.70 -28.31 2.19
C VAL A 251 -6.75 -27.42 2.97
N LYS A 252 -5.77 -26.84 2.29
CA LYS A 252 -4.88 -25.85 2.89
C LYS A 252 -5.46 -24.44 2.77
N VAL A 253 -5.87 -23.85 3.89
CA VAL A 253 -6.31 -22.46 3.96
C VAL A 253 -5.14 -21.62 4.46
N ILE A 254 -4.77 -20.57 3.71
CA ILE A 254 -3.66 -19.67 4.04
C ILE A 254 -4.25 -18.30 4.35
N GLY A 255 -4.28 -17.93 5.62
CA GLY A 255 -4.94 -16.72 6.11
C GLY A 255 -3.96 -15.62 6.50
N PHE A 256 -4.34 -14.36 6.29
CA PHE A 256 -3.72 -13.19 6.92
C PHE A 256 -4.67 -11.99 6.95
N ASN A 257 -4.29 -10.92 7.63
CA ASN A 257 -5.15 -9.76 7.85
C ASN A 257 -4.31 -8.49 8.07
N ASP A 258 -4.96 -7.33 8.02
CA ASP A 258 -4.39 -6.03 8.36
C ASP A 258 -3.07 -5.77 7.61
N TYR A 259 -3.05 -6.08 6.31
CA TYR A 259 -1.87 -5.91 5.46
C TYR A 259 -1.53 -4.42 5.24
N HIS A 260 -2.53 -3.54 5.21
CA HIS A 260 -2.38 -2.07 5.12
C HIS A 260 -1.37 -1.63 4.06
N GLY A 261 -1.40 -2.23 2.87
CA GLY A 261 -0.46 -1.92 1.79
C GLY A 261 1.02 -1.98 2.16
N ASN A 262 1.42 -2.79 3.16
CA ASN A 262 2.82 -2.92 3.57
C ASN A 262 3.61 -3.76 2.55
N LEU A 263 4.00 -3.09 1.46
CA LEU A 263 4.80 -3.70 0.39
C LEU A 263 6.21 -4.06 0.86
N GLN A 264 6.79 -3.22 1.70
CA GLN A 264 8.12 -3.39 2.28
C GLN A 264 8.05 -4.02 3.67
N SER A 265 9.19 -4.50 4.16
CA SER A 265 9.27 -5.04 5.52
C SER A 265 8.93 -3.96 6.56
N PRO A 266 8.02 -4.23 7.50
CA PRO A 266 7.72 -3.32 8.61
C PRO A 266 8.74 -3.44 9.76
N GLY A 267 9.96 -3.90 9.47
CA GLY A 267 11.05 -4.08 10.42
C GLY A 267 11.05 -5.45 11.11
N THR A 268 11.32 -5.44 12.41
CA THR A 268 11.39 -6.66 13.23
C THR A 268 10.09 -6.87 14.01
N PHE A 269 9.85 -8.10 14.44
CA PHE A 269 8.64 -8.44 15.19
C PHE A 269 8.94 -9.26 16.44
N GLY A 270 8.35 -8.82 17.55
CA GLY A 270 8.28 -9.56 18.79
C GLY A 270 6.82 -9.73 19.12
N VAL A 271 6.41 -10.97 19.39
CA VAL A 271 5.02 -11.31 19.70
C VAL A 271 4.50 -10.55 20.93
N ASN A 272 5.41 -10.18 21.83
CA ASN A 272 5.14 -9.30 22.95
C ASN A 272 6.39 -8.46 23.29
N THR A 273 6.25 -7.61 24.30
CA THR A 273 7.32 -6.73 24.81
C THR A 273 8.42 -7.48 25.56
N THR A 274 8.23 -8.77 25.90
CA THR A 274 9.23 -9.57 26.63
C THR A 274 10.39 -10.04 25.75
N VAL A 275 10.19 -10.14 24.42
CA VAL A 275 11.29 -10.37 23.47
C VAL A 275 12.07 -9.06 23.32
N PRO A 276 13.34 -9.00 23.77
CA PRO A 276 14.14 -7.78 23.64
C PRO A 276 14.23 -7.35 22.18
N SER A 277 14.14 -6.06 21.89
CA SER A 277 14.14 -5.55 20.51
C SER A 277 15.31 -6.06 19.66
N ALA A 278 16.49 -6.24 20.28
CA ALA A 278 17.69 -6.77 19.63
C ALA A 278 17.60 -8.24 19.22
N GLN A 279 16.63 -9.00 19.74
CA GLN A 279 16.43 -10.42 19.47
C GLN A 279 15.21 -10.68 18.57
N ARG A 280 14.51 -9.63 18.13
CA ARG A 280 13.32 -9.76 17.28
C ARG A 280 13.76 -10.06 15.84
N PRO A 281 13.27 -11.14 15.20
CA PRO A 281 13.62 -11.44 13.81
C PRO A 281 13.06 -10.37 12.86
N PRO A 282 13.75 -10.08 11.74
CA PRO A 282 13.22 -9.28 10.65
C PRO A 282 12.08 -10.04 9.96
N VAL A 283 10.97 -9.35 9.65
CA VAL A 283 9.76 -9.99 9.11
C VAL A 283 9.10 -9.21 7.98
N GLY A 284 8.21 -9.87 7.25
CA GLY A 284 7.30 -9.25 6.28
C GLY A 284 7.96 -8.77 4.98
N GLY A 285 7.23 -7.94 4.23
CA GLY A 285 7.51 -7.59 2.84
C GLY A 285 6.74 -8.48 1.87
N ALA A 286 6.16 -7.88 0.82
CA ALA A 286 5.28 -8.56 -0.13
C ALA A 286 5.98 -9.74 -0.82
N GLU A 287 7.27 -9.61 -1.11
CA GLU A 287 8.08 -10.65 -1.76
C GLU A 287 8.27 -11.88 -0.87
N TYR A 288 8.47 -11.67 0.44
CA TYR A 288 8.55 -12.78 1.40
C TYR A 288 7.17 -13.40 1.62
N LEU A 289 6.14 -12.58 1.78
CA LEU A 289 4.76 -13.04 1.91
C LEU A 289 4.37 -13.94 0.73
N ALA A 290 4.64 -13.50 -0.50
CA ALA A 290 4.38 -14.26 -1.73
C ALA A 290 5.13 -15.60 -1.76
N ALA A 291 6.41 -15.62 -1.39
CA ALA A 291 7.21 -16.84 -1.37
C ALA A 291 6.77 -17.83 -0.29
N TYR A 292 6.38 -17.35 0.90
CA TYR A 292 5.80 -18.21 1.95
C TYR A 292 4.48 -18.82 1.50
N VAL A 293 3.59 -18.01 0.90
CA VAL A 293 2.32 -18.48 0.35
C VAL A 293 2.57 -19.51 -0.76
N ALA A 294 3.50 -19.26 -1.68
CA ALA A 294 3.87 -20.21 -2.74
C ALA A 294 4.38 -21.54 -2.17
N ARG A 295 5.23 -21.49 -1.13
CA ARG A 295 5.70 -22.70 -0.41
C ARG A 295 4.54 -23.48 0.20
N MET A 296 3.59 -22.81 0.84
CA MET A 296 2.40 -23.44 1.42
C MET A 296 1.53 -24.06 0.33
N LYS A 297 1.26 -23.35 -0.77
CA LYS A 297 0.50 -23.88 -1.92
C LYS A 297 1.16 -25.11 -2.55
N ALA A 298 2.49 -25.17 -2.57
CA ALA A 298 3.23 -26.34 -3.07
C ALA A 298 3.10 -27.58 -2.17
N GLN A 299 2.80 -27.42 -0.88
CA GLN A 299 2.56 -28.55 0.03
C GLN A 299 1.21 -29.23 -0.22
N ASN A 300 0.21 -28.49 -0.72
CA ASN A 300 -1.11 -29.03 -1.01
C ASN A 300 -1.77 -28.29 -2.19
N PRO A 301 -2.02 -28.95 -3.34
CA PRO A 301 -2.68 -28.32 -4.47
C PRO A 301 -4.15 -27.94 -4.21
N LEU A 302 -4.80 -28.56 -3.20
CA LEU A 302 -6.10 -28.15 -2.70
C LEU A 302 -5.91 -27.02 -1.69
N ASN A 303 -5.65 -25.81 -2.18
CA ASN A 303 -5.41 -24.63 -1.34
C ASN A 303 -6.32 -23.44 -1.66
N VAL A 304 -6.39 -22.50 -0.72
CA VAL A 304 -7.00 -21.19 -0.89
C VAL A 304 -6.29 -20.17 -0.02
N VAL A 305 -6.07 -18.97 -0.57
CA VAL A 305 -5.48 -17.84 0.15
C VAL A 305 -6.58 -16.84 0.48
N VAL A 306 -6.72 -16.50 1.75
CA VAL A 306 -7.83 -15.69 2.26
C VAL A 306 -7.39 -14.56 3.19
N GLY A 307 -8.21 -13.52 3.27
CA GLY A 307 -7.95 -12.30 4.03
C GLY A 307 -9.03 -11.97 5.06
N GLY A 308 -8.62 -11.44 6.21
CA GLY A 308 -9.51 -10.87 7.24
C GLY A 308 -9.85 -9.39 7.02
N GLY A 309 -9.46 -8.77 5.91
CA GLY A 309 -9.67 -7.34 5.62
C GLY A 309 -8.51 -6.44 6.03
N ASP A 310 -8.67 -5.13 5.79
CA ASP A 310 -7.63 -4.10 5.89
C ASP A 310 -6.37 -4.43 5.08
N PHE A 311 -6.58 -4.78 3.82
CA PHE A 311 -5.50 -4.98 2.87
C PHE A 311 -4.95 -3.67 2.30
N VAL A 312 -5.79 -2.63 2.29
CA VAL A 312 -5.48 -1.27 1.84
C VAL A 312 -5.85 -0.25 2.93
N GLY A 313 -5.52 1.03 2.70
CA GLY A 313 -5.79 2.08 3.68
C GLY A 313 -4.87 2.00 4.91
N ALA A 314 -4.75 3.11 5.64
CA ALA A 314 -3.68 3.36 6.63
C ALA A 314 -2.26 2.95 6.14
N ALA A 315 -2.04 3.01 4.82
CA ALA A 315 -0.91 2.36 4.19
C ALA A 315 0.34 3.26 4.17
N PRO A 316 1.56 2.67 4.12
CA PRO A 316 2.77 3.43 3.87
C PRO A 316 2.70 4.18 2.53
N LEU A 317 3.50 5.24 2.39
CA LEU A 317 3.47 6.14 1.23
C LEU A 317 3.64 5.39 -0.11
N ILE A 318 4.45 4.32 -0.15
CA ILE A 318 4.67 3.47 -1.33
C ILE A 318 3.38 2.82 -1.87
N SER A 319 2.34 2.70 -1.05
CA SER A 319 1.01 2.22 -1.45
C SER A 319 0.02 3.38 -1.54
N ALA A 320 -0.03 4.21 -0.49
CA ALA A 320 -1.03 5.27 -0.35
C ALA A 320 -0.97 6.32 -1.47
N LEU A 321 0.23 6.71 -1.91
CA LEU A 321 0.44 7.68 -3.00
C LEU A 321 -0.20 7.21 -4.30
N PHE A 322 -0.17 5.90 -4.57
CA PHE A 322 -0.69 5.29 -5.79
C PHE A 322 -2.07 4.67 -5.61
N PHE A 323 -2.88 5.27 -4.72
CA PHE A 323 -4.24 4.84 -4.44
C PHE A 323 -4.38 3.35 -4.06
N ASP A 324 -3.36 2.78 -3.41
CA ASP A 324 -3.29 1.37 -3.00
C ASP A 324 -3.33 0.34 -4.15
N GLU A 325 -3.19 0.79 -5.40
CA GLU A 325 -3.02 -0.09 -6.55
C GLU A 325 -1.83 -1.06 -6.40
N PRO A 326 -0.65 -0.64 -5.89
CA PRO A 326 0.48 -1.54 -5.68
C PRO A 326 0.17 -2.69 -4.71
N ALA A 327 -0.64 -2.42 -3.68
CA ALA A 327 -1.08 -3.44 -2.74
C ALA A 327 -1.95 -4.47 -3.45
N VAL A 328 -2.93 -4.03 -4.23
CA VAL A 328 -3.79 -4.94 -5.01
C VAL A 328 -2.99 -5.73 -6.04
N GLU A 329 -2.06 -5.10 -6.74
CA GLU A 329 -1.19 -5.74 -7.72
C GLU A 329 -0.33 -6.84 -7.09
N THR A 330 0.26 -6.59 -5.92
CA THR A 330 1.06 -7.60 -5.21
C THR A 330 0.18 -8.72 -4.63
N LEU A 331 -1.01 -8.40 -4.08
CA LEU A 331 -1.98 -9.40 -3.59
C LEU A 331 -2.50 -10.30 -4.71
N ASN A 332 -2.68 -9.77 -5.92
CA ASN A 332 -2.98 -10.55 -7.10
C ASN A 332 -1.88 -11.58 -7.42
N LYS A 333 -0.60 -11.20 -7.27
CA LYS A 333 0.54 -12.11 -7.49
C LYS A 333 0.73 -13.12 -6.35
N ILE A 334 0.45 -12.73 -5.11
CA ILE A 334 0.39 -13.63 -3.95
C ILE A 334 -0.69 -14.70 -4.17
N GLY A 335 -1.76 -14.35 -4.91
CA GLY A 335 -2.82 -15.26 -5.28
C GLY A 335 -3.89 -15.38 -4.20
N VAL A 336 -4.22 -14.26 -3.55
CA VAL A 336 -5.43 -14.11 -2.73
C VAL A 336 -6.64 -14.49 -3.59
N GLU A 337 -7.65 -15.13 -2.99
CA GLU A 337 -8.90 -15.47 -3.65
C GLU A 337 -10.11 -14.76 -3.02
N PHE A 338 -10.14 -14.67 -1.70
CA PHE A 338 -11.24 -14.04 -0.96
C PHE A 338 -10.70 -13.23 0.21
N SER A 339 -11.23 -12.03 0.43
CA SER A 339 -10.95 -11.25 1.64
C SER A 339 -12.24 -10.62 2.15
N SER A 340 -12.47 -10.57 3.46
CA SER A 340 -13.47 -9.64 3.98
C SER A 340 -13.03 -8.20 3.69
N VAL A 341 -14.01 -7.31 3.61
CA VAL A 341 -13.76 -5.86 3.62
C VAL A 341 -13.58 -5.45 5.09
N GLY A 342 -12.47 -4.80 5.41
CA GLY A 342 -12.22 -4.16 6.69
C GLY A 342 -12.67 -2.70 6.71
N ASN A 343 -12.32 -1.97 7.76
CA ASN A 343 -12.71 -0.57 7.87
C ASN A 343 -11.88 0.33 6.95
N HIS A 344 -10.58 0.06 6.78
CA HIS A 344 -9.68 0.92 6.02
C HIS A 344 -9.88 0.82 4.50
N GLU A 345 -10.57 -0.21 4.01
CA GLU A 345 -11.12 -0.24 2.65
C GLU A 345 -12.12 0.91 2.36
N PHE A 346 -12.69 1.55 3.40
CA PHE A 346 -13.62 2.69 3.27
C PHE A 346 -12.95 4.06 3.45
N ASP A 347 -11.64 4.14 3.68
CA ASP A 347 -10.93 5.42 3.89
C ASP A 347 -11.19 6.43 2.77
N LYS A 348 -11.24 5.93 1.52
CA LYS A 348 -11.49 6.71 0.30
C LYS A 348 -12.90 6.50 -0.27
N GLY A 349 -13.77 5.86 0.51
CA GLY A 349 -15.18 5.60 0.20
C GLY A 349 -15.47 4.39 -0.69
N SER A 350 -16.74 4.00 -0.72
CA SER A 350 -17.20 2.79 -1.44
C SER A 350 -16.97 2.81 -2.95
N ALA A 351 -16.97 3.99 -3.57
CA ALA A 351 -16.63 4.13 -4.99
C ALA A 351 -15.17 3.75 -5.26
N GLU A 352 -14.26 4.13 -4.36
CA GLU A 352 -12.85 3.75 -4.47
C GLU A 352 -12.66 2.25 -4.23
N LEU A 353 -13.32 1.67 -3.23
CA LEU A 353 -13.30 0.23 -3.01
C LEU A 353 -13.79 -0.55 -4.24
N ARG A 354 -14.85 -0.06 -4.92
CA ARG A 354 -15.32 -0.63 -6.18
C ARG A 354 -14.30 -0.48 -7.31
N ARG A 355 -13.60 0.65 -7.39
CA ARG A 355 -12.50 0.84 -8.34
C ARG A 355 -11.37 -0.15 -8.08
N LEU A 356 -10.96 -0.33 -6.83
CA LEU A 356 -9.96 -1.34 -6.44
C LEU A 356 -10.40 -2.75 -6.84
N GLN A 357 -11.68 -3.10 -6.69
CA GLN A 357 -12.24 -4.37 -7.16
C GLN A 357 -12.24 -4.52 -8.69
N ASN A 358 -12.63 -3.47 -9.41
CA ASN A 358 -12.96 -3.57 -10.84
C ASN A 358 -11.84 -3.12 -11.78
N GLY A 359 -10.82 -2.42 -11.26
CA GLY A 359 -9.75 -1.81 -12.04
C GLY A 359 -10.09 -0.41 -12.57
N GLY A 360 -9.16 0.12 -13.36
CA GLY A 360 -9.26 1.45 -13.97
C GLY A 360 -8.65 2.57 -13.14
N CYS A 361 -8.35 3.68 -13.80
CA CYS A 361 -7.61 4.78 -13.21
C CYS A 361 -8.48 5.63 -12.30
N LYS A 362 -7.88 6.19 -11.25
CA LYS A 362 -8.46 7.23 -10.42
C LYS A 362 -8.64 8.47 -11.28
N ILE A 363 -9.86 8.97 -11.36
CA ILE A 363 -10.17 10.21 -12.08
C ILE A 363 -10.30 11.35 -11.07
N VAL A 364 -9.55 12.43 -11.28
CA VAL A 364 -9.60 13.68 -10.51
C VAL A 364 -9.80 14.83 -11.50
N ASN A 365 -10.80 15.68 -11.26
CA ASN A 365 -11.14 16.81 -12.14
C ASN A 365 -11.31 16.41 -13.63
N GLY A 366 -11.89 15.24 -13.88
CA GLY A 366 -12.16 14.72 -15.22
C GLY A 366 -10.96 14.12 -15.95
N SER A 367 -9.79 14.03 -15.31
CA SER A 367 -8.58 13.42 -15.88
C SER A 367 -8.01 12.32 -14.99
N PRO A 368 -7.32 11.30 -15.52
CA PRO A 368 -6.57 10.35 -14.71
C PRO A 368 -5.56 11.05 -13.80
N ASP A 369 -5.54 10.67 -12.53
CA ASP A 369 -4.53 11.13 -11.59
C ASP A 369 -3.15 10.58 -12.00
N PRO A 370 -2.08 11.41 -12.00
CA PRO A 370 -0.76 10.97 -12.41
C PRO A 370 -0.16 9.84 -11.56
N ASN A 371 -0.67 9.62 -10.34
CA ASN A 371 -0.23 8.54 -9.46
C ASN A 371 -1.10 7.27 -9.59
N SER A 372 -2.05 7.24 -10.51
CA SER A 372 -2.89 6.07 -10.75
C SER A 372 -2.55 5.40 -12.08
N CYS A 373 -2.86 4.11 -12.21
CA CYS A 373 -2.59 3.30 -13.41
C CYS A 373 -1.11 3.25 -13.78
N ILE A 374 -0.20 3.26 -12.81
CA ILE A 374 1.23 3.04 -13.10
C ILE A 374 1.40 1.64 -13.71
N GLY A 375 0.76 0.63 -13.11
CA GLY A 375 0.58 -0.68 -13.73
C GLY A 375 1.80 -1.58 -13.70
N LEU A 376 2.69 -1.46 -12.71
CA LEU A 376 3.92 -2.27 -12.66
C LEU A 376 3.66 -3.76 -12.41
N GLY A 377 2.56 -4.09 -11.72
CA GLY A 377 2.11 -5.47 -11.50
C GLY A 377 0.85 -5.86 -12.29
N SER A 378 0.30 -4.93 -13.08
CA SER A 378 -0.89 -5.12 -13.92
C SER A 378 -0.58 -5.86 -15.22
N GLY A 379 -1.61 -6.18 -16.01
CA GLY A 379 -1.45 -6.89 -17.28
C GLY A 379 -0.75 -6.07 -18.36
N ALA A 380 -0.84 -4.74 -18.27
CA ALA A 380 -0.14 -3.80 -19.13
C ALA A 380 0.30 -2.54 -18.35
N PRO A 381 1.46 -1.95 -18.66
CA PRO A 381 1.85 -0.63 -18.13
C PRO A 381 0.79 0.43 -18.46
N GLY A 382 0.59 1.42 -17.59
CA GLY A 382 -0.42 2.45 -17.83
C GLY A 382 -1.86 2.00 -17.54
N THR A 383 -2.04 0.82 -16.91
CA THR A 383 -3.36 0.28 -16.55
C THR A 383 -3.39 -0.20 -15.11
N PHE A 384 -4.58 -0.38 -14.57
CA PHE A 384 -4.80 -1.06 -13.29
C PHE A 384 -5.87 -2.13 -13.47
N ASP A 385 -5.48 -3.40 -13.31
CA ASP A 385 -6.36 -4.57 -13.54
C ASP A 385 -7.52 -4.69 -12.53
N GLY A 386 -7.39 -4.04 -11.37
CA GLY A 386 -8.24 -4.32 -10.21
C GLY A 386 -7.86 -5.63 -9.50
N ALA A 387 -8.59 -5.96 -8.45
CA ALA A 387 -8.39 -7.19 -7.72
C ALA A 387 -8.91 -8.41 -8.49
N LYS A 388 -8.04 -9.41 -8.62
CA LYS A 388 -8.35 -10.75 -9.13
C LYS A 388 -9.00 -11.62 -8.05
N PHE A 389 -8.87 -11.21 -6.79
CA PHE A 389 -9.63 -11.75 -5.67
C PHE A 389 -10.95 -11.01 -5.48
N LYS A 390 -11.84 -11.61 -4.69
CA LYS A 390 -13.11 -10.96 -4.32
C LYS A 390 -13.02 -10.38 -2.92
N TRP A 391 -13.26 -9.09 -2.80
CA TRP A 391 -13.66 -8.51 -1.53
C TRP A 391 -15.10 -8.92 -1.20
N LEU A 392 -15.33 -9.28 0.05
CA LEU A 392 -16.58 -9.84 0.55
C LEU A 392 -17.15 -8.99 1.68
N SER A 393 -18.43 -8.63 1.61
CA SER A 393 -19.09 -7.73 2.57
C SER A 393 -20.55 -8.12 2.82
N ALA A 394 -20.79 -9.21 3.53
CA ALA A 394 -22.14 -9.74 3.77
C ALA A 394 -23.04 -8.81 4.58
N ASN A 395 -22.47 -8.02 5.49
CA ASN A 395 -23.21 -7.13 6.39
C ASN A 395 -23.18 -5.66 5.97
N VAL A 396 -22.54 -5.30 4.86
CA VAL A 396 -22.53 -3.93 4.35
C VAL A 396 -23.57 -3.81 3.26
N ILE A 397 -24.63 -3.06 3.54
CA ILE A 397 -25.81 -2.93 2.69
C ILE A 397 -25.89 -1.52 2.13
N GLU A 398 -26.11 -1.40 0.83
CA GLU A 398 -26.44 -0.12 0.23
C GLU A 398 -27.89 0.24 0.59
N ALA A 399 -28.08 1.35 1.30
CA ALA A 399 -29.40 1.79 1.74
C ALA A 399 -30.35 2.06 0.56
N SER A 400 -29.81 2.48 -0.59
CA SER A 400 -30.58 2.76 -1.81
C SER A 400 -31.15 1.52 -2.48
N THR A 401 -30.48 0.36 -2.37
CA THR A 401 -30.87 -0.87 -3.09
C THR A 401 -31.30 -2.00 -2.16
N GLY A 402 -30.95 -1.93 -0.86
CA GLY A 402 -31.14 -3.01 0.10
C GLY A 402 -30.25 -4.24 -0.16
N ARG A 403 -29.28 -4.14 -1.07
CA ARG A 403 -28.36 -5.23 -1.46
C ARG A 403 -27.00 -5.06 -0.80
N THR A 404 -26.24 -6.15 -0.71
CA THR A 404 -24.86 -6.09 -0.23
C THR A 404 -23.99 -5.27 -1.20
N LEU A 405 -23.07 -4.47 -0.66
CA LEU A 405 -22.15 -3.63 -1.43
C LEU A 405 -21.29 -4.49 -2.38
N LEU A 406 -20.64 -5.51 -1.84
CA LEU A 406 -19.88 -6.52 -2.57
C LEU A 406 -20.50 -7.92 -2.29
N PRO A 407 -20.04 -8.99 -2.96
CA PRO A 407 -20.57 -10.33 -2.70
C PRO A 407 -20.51 -10.69 -1.21
N ALA A 408 -21.58 -11.30 -0.67
CA ALA A 408 -21.61 -11.69 0.74
C ALA A 408 -20.60 -12.81 1.06
N TYR A 409 -20.40 -13.73 0.12
CA TYR A 409 -19.53 -14.88 0.30
C TYR A 409 -18.89 -15.32 -1.02
N GLY A 410 -17.71 -15.92 -0.91
CA GLY A 410 -17.05 -16.71 -1.95
C GLY A 410 -17.32 -18.20 -1.76
N MET A 411 -17.21 -18.99 -2.83
CA MET A 411 -17.25 -20.46 -2.75
C MET A 411 -16.14 -21.04 -3.61
N LYS A 412 -15.49 -22.09 -3.11
CA LYS A 412 -14.52 -22.89 -3.85
C LYS A 412 -14.77 -24.37 -3.62
N SER A 413 -14.60 -25.18 -4.67
CA SER A 413 -14.77 -26.64 -4.59
C SER A 413 -13.43 -27.34 -4.47
N PHE A 414 -13.33 -28.29 -3.54
CA PHE A 414 -12.15 -29.13 -3.32
C PHE A 414 -12.59 -30.60 -3.35
N GLY A 415 -12.06 -31.38 -4.29
CA GLY A 415 -12.46 -32.79 -4.43
C GLY A 415 -13.97 -33.00 -4.59
N GLY A 416 -14.70 -32.03 -5.15
CA GLY A 416 -16.16 -32.05 -5.31
C GLY A 416 -16.97 -31.52 -4.11
N VAL A 417 -16.33 -31.17 -2.99
CA VAL A 417 -16.98 -30.54 -1.82
C VAL A 417 -16.85 -29.03 -1.89
N LYS A 418 -17.96 -28.30 -1.70
CA LYS A 418 -17.98 -26.83 -1.67
C LYS A 418 -17.65 -26.32 -0.27
N VAL A 419 -16.72 -25.38 -0.19
CA VAL A 419 -16.43 -24.59 1.01
C VAL A 419 -16.85 -23.14 0.76
N ALA A 420 -17.63 -22.57 1.68
CA ALA A 420 -18.02 -21.17 1.63
C ALA A 420 -17.14 -20.30 2.52
N PHE A 421 -16.84 -19.09 2.06
CA PHE A 421 -16.10 -18.05 2.77
C PHE A 421 -17.01 -16.84 2.90
N ILE A 422 -17.53 -16.57 4.09
CA ILE A 422 -18.42 -15.42 4.35
C ILE A 422 -17.56 -14.24 4.80
N GLY A 423 -17.65 -13.10 4.11
CA GLY A 423 -16.90 -11.90 4.49
C GLY A 423 -17.72 -10.95 5.34
N MET A 424 -17.18 -10.55 6.48
CA MET A 424 -17.84 -9.72 7.48
C MET A 424 -16.99 -8.48 7.79
N THR A 425 -17.59 -7.30 7.63
CA THR A 425 -16.97 -6.03 7.99
C THR A 425 -17.31 -5.67 9.43
N LEU A 426 -16.42 -4.95 10.11
CA LEU A 426 -16.69 -4.37 11.43
C LEU A 426 -18.00 -3.57 11.39
N LYS A 427 -18.99 -3.89 12.25
CA LYS A 427 -20.24 -3.10 12.30
C LYS A 427 -20.02 -1.64 12.73
N ASP A 428 -18.97 -1.40 13.50
CA ASP A 428 -18.61 -0.10 14.04
C ASP A 428 -17.76 0.75 13.07
N THR A 429 -17.53 0.30 11.82
CA THR A 429 -16.81 1.07 10.80
C THR A 429 -17.26 2.54 10.74
N PRO A 430 -18.56 2.88 10.76
CA PRO A 430 -19.00 4.28 10.73
C PRO A 430 -18.52 5.17 11.89
N LYS A 431 -17.99 4.59 12.97
CA LYS A 431 -17.42 5.32 14.12
C LYS A 431 -15.91 5.52 14.03
N ILE A 432 -15.25 4.81 13.13
CA ILE A 432 -13.78 4.73 13.04
C ILE A 432 -13.20 5.10 11.67
N VAL A 433 -14.05 5.48 10.71
CA VAL A 433 -13.66 6.08 9.43
C VAL A 433 -14.38 7.40 9.20
N THR A 434 -14.01 8.13 8.14
CA THR A 434 -14.70 9.39 7.79
C THR A 434 -16.16 9.10 7.39
N PRO A 435 -17.16 9.86 7.89
CA PRO A 435 -18.56 9.58 7.59
C PRO A 435 -18.90 9.64 6.10
N THR A 436 -18.19 10.47 5.33
CA THR A 436 -18.34 10.56 3.88
C THR A 436 -17.94 9.26 3.17
N GLY A 437 -16.96 8.51 3.71
CA GLY A 437 -16.54 7.23 3.15
C GLY A 437 -17.60 6.12 3.24
N VAL A 438 -18.51 6.24 4.21
CA VAL A 438 -19.56 5.25 4.49
C VAL A 438 -20.98 5.78 4.26
N ALA A 439 -21.11 6.97 3.69
CA ALA A 439 -22.40 7.58 3.42
C ALA A 439 -23.28 6.67 2.54
N GLY A 440 -24.55 6.48 2.95
CA GLY A 440 -25.50 5.63 2.25
C GLY A 440 -25.34 4.12 2.48
N LEU A 441 -24.46 3.71 3.41
CA LEU A 441 -24.25 2.31 3.78
C LEU A 441 -24.81 2.00 5.17
N GLU A 442 -25.41 0.82 5.31
CA GLU A 442 -25.85 0.22 6.57
C GLU A 442 -24.90 -0.94 6.92
N PHE A 443 -24.34 -0.93 8.13
CA PHE A 443 -23.47 -1.98 8.64
C PHE A 443 -24.24 -2.83 9.68
N ARG A 444 -24.61 -4.05 9.29
CA ARG A 444 -25.41 -4.97 10.12
C ARG A 444 -24.54 -5.77 11.09
N ASP A 445 -25.18 -6.30 12.13
CA ASP A 445 -24.53 -7.16 13.11
C ASP A 445 -23.95 -8.41 12.45
N GLU A 446 -22.74 -8.77 12.88
CA GLU A 446 -21.94 -9.77 12.21
C GLU A 446 -22.50 -11.17 12.40
N ALA A 447 -22.84 -11.54 13.63
CA ALA A 447 -23.32 -12.87 13.96
C ALA A 447 -24.71 -13.13 13.38
N ASP A 448 -25.61 -12.15 13.45
CA ASP A 448 -26.96 -12.28 12.88
C ASP A 448 -26.91 -12.48 11.37
N THR A 449 -26.03 -11.72 10.69
CA THR A 449 -25.85 -11.83 9.24
C THR A 449 -25.29 -13.20 8.83
N VAL A 450 -24.26 -13.71 9.52
CA VAL A 450 -23.71 -15.05 9.27
C VAL A 450 -24.80 -16.11 9.46
N ASN A 451 -25.50 -16.07 10.59
CA ASN A 451 -26.54 -17.04 10.91
C ASN A 451 -27.69 -17.04 9.87
N ALA A 452 -28.04 -15.88 9.33
CA ALA A 452 -29.05 -15.75 8.28
C ALA A 452 -28.61 -16.33 6.92
N LEU A 453 -27.29 -16.46 6.67
CA LEU A 453 -26.74 -17.04 5.45
C LEU A 453 -26.62 -18.57 5.51
N VAL A 454 -26.40 -19.15 6.70
CA VAL A 454 -26.25 -20.61 6.91
C VAL A 454 -27.33 -21.44 6.19
N PRO A 455 -28.65 -21.21 6.37
CA PRO A 455 -29.66 -22.02 5.69
C PRO A 455 -29.61 -21.87 4.15
N LYS A 456 -29.22 -20.70 3.63
CA LYS A 456 -29.08 -20.45 2.19
C LYS A 456 -27.89 -21.18 1.60
N LEU A 457 -26.79 -21.28 2.35
CA LEU A 457 -25.59 -22.02 1.95
C LEU A 457 -25.84 -23.52 1.98
N ARG A 458 -26.49 -24.04 3.02
CA ARG A 458 -26.90 -25.45 3.11
C ARG A 458 -27.84 -25.87 1.98
N ALA A 459 -28.79 -25.01 1.60
CA ALA A 459 -29.65 -25.26 0.44
C ALA A 459 -28.86 -25.38 -0.89
N GLN A 460 -27.64 -24.84 -0.95
CA GLN A 460 -26.71 -24.98 -2.10
C GLN A 460 -25.75 -26.18 -1.97
N GLY A 461 -25.93 -27.00 -0.94
CA GLY A 461 -25.14 -28.19 -0.63
C GLY A 461 -23.79 -27.89 0.04
N VAL A 462 -23.64 -26.73 0.67
CA VAL A 462 -22.45 -26.35 1.45
C VAL A 462 -22.63 -26.79 2.90
N GLU A 463 -21.71 -27.61 3.40
CA GLU A 463 -21.63 -27.96 4.82
C GLU A 463 -20.36 -27.41 5.48
N ALA A 464 -19.29 -27.13 4.72
CA ALA A 464 -18.07 -26.49 5.23
C ALA A 464 -18.13 -24.96 5.10
N ILE A 465 -18.13 -24.24 6.23
CA ILE A 465 -18.27 -22.78 6.28
C ILE A 465 -17.13 -22.12 7.06
N VAL A 466 -16.42 -21.21 6.40
CA VAL A 466 -15.39 -20.35 6.97
C VAL A 466 -15.90 -18.91 7.02
N VAL A 467 -15.74 -18.23 8.16
CA VAL A 467 -16.05 -16.80 8.31
C VAL A 467 -14.75 -16.00 8.31
N LEU A 468 -14.64 -15.06 7.38
CA LEU A 468 -13.60 -14.02 7.33
C LEU A 468 -14.21 -12.77 7.95
N VAL A 469 -13.71 -12.33 9.11
CA VAL A 469 -14.32 -11.21 9.85
C VAL A 469 -13.31 -10.16 10.24
N HIS A 470 -13.63 -8.91 9.93
CA HIS A 470 -12.84 -7.76 10.32
C HIS A 470 -13.20 -7.25 11.71
N GLN A 471 -13.03 -8.12 12.71
CA GLN A 471 -13.15 -7.83 14.14
C GLN A 471 -12.19 -8.78 14.87
N GLY A 472 -11.72 -8.42 16.07
CA GLY A 472 -10.72 -9.21 16.78
C GLY A 472 -10.82 -9.13 18.30
N GLY A 473 -9.76 -9.60 18.96
CA GLY A 473 -9.60 -9.56 20.40
C GLY A 473 -8.12 -9.46 20.78
N PHE A 474 -7.85 -9.43 22.08
CA PHE A 474 -6.49 -9.31 22.59
C PHE A 474 -6.14 -10.51 23.48
N GLN A 475 -4.87 -10.90 23.46
CA GLN A 475 -4.32 -11.76 24.51
C GLN A 475 -4.03 -10.88 25.74
N THR A 476 -4.67 -11.13 26.87
CA THR A 476 -4.68 -10.19 28.02
C THR A 476 -3.57 -10.36 29.04
N SER A 477 -2.84 -11.47 29.04
CA SER A 477 -1.70 -11.62 29.93
C SER A 477 -0.52 -10.78 29.45
N PRO A 478 0.09 -9.94 30.31
CA PRO A 478 1.24 -9.10 29.96
C PRO A 478 2.48 -9.90 29.55
N ASN A 479 2.46 -11.24 29.72
CA ASN A 479 3.61 -12.11 29.51
C ASN A 479 3.35 -13.27 28.55
N VAL A 480 2.31 -13.23 27.71
CA VAL A 480 2.09 -14.25 26.68
C VAL A 480 2.76 -13.83 25.38
N GLY A 481 3.61 -14.70 24.85
CA GLY A 481 4.60 -14.38 23.80
C GLY A 481 4.62 -15.36 22.64
N ASP A 482 3.50 -16.02 22.35
CA ASP A 482 3.39 -16.91 21.19
C ASP A 482 2.26 -16.46 20.25
N ILE A 483 2.59 -16.32 18.96
CA ILE A 483 1.64 -16.06 17.88
C ILE A 483 0.59 -17.18 17.78
N ASN A 484 0.87 -18.35 18.36
CA ASN A 484 -0.01 -19.50 18.45
C ASN A 484 -0.78 -19.61 19.78
N GLY A 485 -0.64 -18.65 20.70
CA GLY A 485 -1.39 -18.62 21.96
C GLY A 485 -2.85 -18.16 21.78
N CYS A 486 -3.68 -18.43 22.79
CA CYS A 486 -5.05 -17.93 22.91
C CYS A 486 -5.36 -17.53 24.36
N ASP A 487 -4.47 -16.75 24.96
CA ASP A 487 -4.55 -16.50 26.40
C ASP A 487 -5.91 -15.93 26.85
N GLY A 488 -6.38 -16.43 27.99
CA GLY A 488 -7.65 -16.02 28.58
C GLY A 488 -8.89 -16.30 27.73
N ASN A 489 -8.80 -17.11 26.65
CA ASN A 489 -9.84 -17.23 25.62
C ASN A 489 -10.19 -15.86 25.01
N LEU A 490 -9.21 -14.97 24.92
CA LEU A 490 -9.36 -13.59 24.46
C LEU A 490 -10.40 -12.79 25.26
N LYS A 491 -10.66 -13.15 26.53
CA LYS A 491 -11.48 -12.31 27.41
C LYS A 491 -10.83 -10.94 27.57
N ASN A 492 -11.63 -9.89 27.74
CA ASN A 492 -11.10 -8.60 28.15
C ASN A 492 -10.55 -8.68 29.58
N THR A 493 -9.77 -7.67 30.00
CA THR A 493 -9.14 -7.64 31.33
C THR A 493 -10.14 -7.65 32.48
N ASP A 494 -11.40 -7.23 32.25
CA ASP A 494 -12.51 -7.27 33.19
C ASP A 494 -13.26 -8.63 33.21
N GLY A 495 -12.83 -9.60 32.41
CA GLY A 495 -13.45 -10.92 32.28
C GLY A 495 -14.66 -10.99 31.33
N SER A 496 -15.04 -9.87 30.68
CA SER A 496 -16.06 -9.87 29.63
C SER A 496 -15.57 -10.54 28.34
N ASP A 497 -16.50 -10.95 27.48
CA ASP A 497 -16.16 -11.45 26.15
C ASP A 497 -15.48 -10.32 25.34
N SER A 498 -14.39 -10.60 24.63
CA SER A 498 -13.90 -9.69 23.57
C SER A 498 -14.94 -9.56 22.46
N ASP A 499 -14.79 -8.55 21.60
CA ASP A 499 -15.70 -8.33 20.49
C ASP A 499 -15.81 -9.56 19.58
N ILE A 500 -14.68 -10.18 19.21
CA ILE A 500 -14.70 -11.44 18.46
C ILE A 500 -15.31 -12.60 19.26
N GLY A 501 -15.05 -12.68 20.57
CA GLY A 501 -15.67 -13.67 21.45
C GLY A 501 -17.20 -13.54 21.50
N ALA A 502 -17.71 -12.31 21.58
CA ALA A 502 -19.13 -12.00 21.61
C ALA A 502 -19.84 -12.37 20.29
N ILE A 503 -19.16 -12.20 19.15
CA ILE A 503 -19.63 -12.66 17.84
C ILE A 503 -19.68 -14.19 17.82
N VAL A 504 -18.57 -14.87 18.13
CA VAL A 504 -18.45 -16.34 18.05
C VAL A 504 -19.48 -17.04 18.94
N LYS A 505 -19.70 -16.51 20.15
CA LYS A 505 -20.70 -16.99 21.11
C LYS A 505 -22.12 -17.04 20.57
N ARG A 506 -22.42 -16.31 19.49
CA ARG A 506 -23.74 -16.27 18.85
C ARG A 506 -23.81 -17.07 17.55
N LEU A 507 -22.69 -17.54 17.00
CA LEU A 507 -22.64 -18.23 15.72
C LEU A 507 -23.35 -19.59 15.75
N ASP A 508 -23.88 -19.98 14.61
CA ASP A 508 -24.47 -21.30 14.37
C ASP A 508 -23.45 -22.44 14.49
N ASN A 509 -23.94 -23.66 14.72
CA ASN A 509 -23.07 -24.85 14.73
C ASN A 509 -22.45 -25.15 13.37
N ALA A 510 -23.05 -24.65 12.29
CA ALA A 510 -22.56 -24.84 10.93
C ALA A 510 -21.27 -24.07 10.60
N VAL A 511 -20.80 -23.14 11.45
CA VAL A 511 -19.56 -22.38 11.19
C VAL A 511 -18.37 -23.15 11.72
N ASP A 512 -17.39 -23.47 10.87
CA ASP A 512 -16.29 -24.37 11.20
C ASP A 512 -14.99 -23.68 11.58
N LEU A 513 -14.79 -22.47 11.09
CA LEU A 513 -13.56 -21.70 11.28
C LEU A 513 -13.87 -20.21 11.18
N VAL A 514 -13.23 -19.41 12.04
CA VAL A 514 -13.24 -17.96 11.97
C VAL A 514 -11.81 -17.44 11.80
N ILE A 515 -11.57 -16.66 10.75
CA ILE A 515 -10.34 -15.91 10.52
C ILE A 515 -10.66 -14.45 10.80
N SER A 516 -10.05 -13.90 11.84
CA SER A 516 -10.34 -12.61 12.47
C SER A 516 -9.21 -11.59 12.27
N ALA A 517 -9.45 -10.31 12.55
CA ALA A 517 -8.56 -9.20 12.17
C ALA A 517 -8.74 -7.95 13.06
N HIS A 518 -8.47 -6.75 12.52
CA HIS A 518 -8.75 -5.41 13.06
C HIS A 518 -7.87 -4.98 14.24
N THR A 519 -7.67 -5.86 15.21
CA THR A 519 -6.95 -5.57 16.46
C THR A 519 -5.42 -5.68 16.34
N HIS A 520 -4.92 -6.06 15.16
CA HIS A 520 -3.50 -6.27 14.84
C HIS A 520 -2.81 -7.33 15.71
N SER A 521 -3.58 -8.11 16.46
CA SER A 521 -3.10 -9.12 17.39
C SER A 521 -2.84 -10.44 16.67
N ALA A 522 -1.78 -11.16 17.06
CA ALA A 522 -1.62 -12.56 16.67
C ALA A 522 -2.24 -13.46 17.74
N TYR A 523 -3.05 -14.43 17.33
CA TYR A 523 -3.52 -15.51 18.20
C TYR A 523 -4.02 -16.72 17.39
N ASN A 524 -4.04 -17.87 18.03
CA ASN A 524 -4.58 -19.12 17.50
C ASN A 524 -5.38 -19.84 18.59
N CYS A 525 -6.70 -19.62 18.58
CA CYS A 525 -7.67 -20.27 19.44
C CYS A 525 -8.20 -21.54 18.78
N SER A 526 -7.36 -22.56 18.65
CA SER A 526 -7.75 -23.87 18.09
C SER A 526 -7.29 -25.02 19.00
N ALA A 527 -7.79 -26.23 18.74
CA ALA A 527 -7.42 -27.39 19.52
C ALA A 527 -5.94 -27.76 19.34
N ASN A 528 -5.29 -28.16 20.43
CA ASN A 528 -3.88 -28.57 20.51
C ASN A 528 -2.88 -27.43 20.30
N THR A 529 -3.27 -26.18 20.55
CA THR A 529 -2.33 -25.06 20.64
C THR A 529 -1.66 -25.02 22.01
N VAL A 530 -0.60 -24.23 22.15
CA VAL A 530 0.14 -24.09 23.40
C VAL A 530 0.09 -22.64 23.84
N ASP A 531 -0.44 -22.40 25.02
CA ASP A 531 -0.26 -21.11 25.68
C ASP A 531 1.12 -21.06 26.31
N VAL A 532 1.94 -20.12 25.85
CA VAL A 532 3.27 -19.86 26.41
C VAL A 532 3.17 -18.64 27.31
N LYS A 533 3.27 -18.84 28.63
CA LYS A 533 3.26 -17.79 29.65
C LYS A 533 4.66 -17.66 30.25
N SER A 534 5.20 -16.46 30.32
CA SER A 534 6.35 -16.18 31.19
C SER A 534 5.86 -15.57 32.50
N VAL A 535 6.24 -16.11 33.67
CA VAL A 535 6.00 -15.42 34.94
C VAL A 535 7.33 -15.36 35.67
N ASN A 536 7.82 -14.14 35.93
CA ASN A 536 9.14 -13.90 36.53
C ASN A 536 10.29 -14.62 35.79
N GLY A 537 10.24 -14.64 34.45
CA GLY A 537 11.24 -15.30 33.60
C GLY A 537 11.08 -16.81 33.46
N THR A 538 10.10 -17.44 34.14
CA THR A 538 9.81 -18.87 33.98
C THR A 538 8.78 -19.08 32.88
N VAL A 539 9.18 -19.75 31.80
CA VAL A 539 8.29 -20.12 30.69
C VAL A 539 7.47 -21.35 31.06
N THR A 540 6.16 -21.21 31.09
CA THR A 540 5.19 -22.29 31.26
C THR A 540 4.43 -22.49 29.95
N SER A 541 4.50 -23.70 29.42
CA SER A 541 3.77 -24.12 28.22
C SER A 541 2.56 -24.95 28.63
N THR A 542 1.35 -24.49 28.30
CA THR A 542 0.11 -25.19 28.64
C THR A 542 -0.59 -25.61 27.36
N PRO A 543 -0.66 -26.92 27.04
CA PRO A 543 -1.46 -27.41 25.94
C PRO A 543 -2.94 -27.05 26.15
N ARG A 544 -3.56 -26.47 25.13
CA ARG A 544 -4.97 -26.11 25.13
C ARG A 544 -5.73 -27.07 24.23
N PRO A 545 -6.64 -27.91 24.77
CA PRO A 545 -7.79 -28.29 23.98
C PRO A 545 -8.66 -27.04 23.83
N THR A 546 -9.43 -26.94 22.75
CA THR A 546 -10.52 -25.94 22.55
C THR A 546 -10.22 -24.69 21.71
N GLY A 547 -11.27 -24.24 21.02
CA GLY A 547 -11.41 -22.89 20.44
C GLY A 547 -12.41 -22.06 21.25
N LEU A 548 -13.12 -21.11 20.62
CA LEU A 548 -14.13 -20.29 21.30
C LEU A 548 -15.52 -20.91 21.21
N ALA A 549 -16.24 -20.96 22.33
CA ALA A 549 -17.56 -21.58 22.40
C ALA A 549 -18.62 -20.74 21.67
N ASN A 550 -19.43 -21.39 20.83
CA ASN A 550 -20.58 -20.79 20.17
C ASN A 550 -21.87 -20.90 21.01
N LYS A 551 -23.03 -20.58 20.42
CA LYS A 551 -24.32 -20.55 21.12
C LYS A 551 -24.75 -21.88 21.74
N ASN A 552 -24.23 -23.00 21.22
CA ASN A 552 -24.51 -24.35 21.72
C ASN A 552 -23.32 -24.96 22.48
N GLY A 553 -22.28 -24.18 22.76
CA GLY A 553 -21.06 -24.66 23.40
C GLY A 553 -20.10 -25.43 22.48
N ARG A 554 -20.38 -25.54 21.17
CA ARG A 554 -19.41 -26.08 20.21
C ARG A 554 -18.25 -25.11 20.09
N LEU A 555 -17.03 -25.64 20.11
CA LEU A 555 -15.82 -24.85 20.07
C LEU A 555 -15.42 -24.60 18.63
N ILE A 556 -15.41 -23.34 18.22
CA ILE A 556 -15.04 -22.89 16.88
C ILE A 556 -13.57 -22.40 16.93
N PRO A 557 -12.67 -22.95 16.10
CA PRO A 557 -11.33 -22.41 15.90
C PRO A 557 -11.36 -20.95 15.44
N VAL A 558 -10.56 -20.09 16.08
CA VAL A 558 -10.46 -18.67 15.75
C VAL A 558 -9.00 -18.24 15.62
N THR A 559 -8.64 -17.54 14.55
CA THR A 559 -7.25 -17.17 14.26
C THR A 559 -7.13 -15.69 13.92
N SER A 560 -5.98 -15.09 14.22
CA SER A 560 -5.57 -13.80 13.65
C SER A 560 -4.04 -13.77 13.49
N ALA A 561 -3.58 -13.13 12.43
CA ALA A 561 -2.20 -13.16 11.96
C ALA A 561 -1.49 -11.80 12.12
N SER A 562 -1.66 -11.15 13.27
CA SER A 562 -1.07 -9.83 13.54
C SER A 562 -1.47 -8.80 12.47
N ALA A 563 -0.50 -8.09 11.88
CA ALA A 563 -0.67 -7.08 10.84
C ALA A 563 0.61 -6.90 10.00
N PHE A 564 0.47 -6.18 8.89
CA PHE A 564 1.54 -5.70 7.99
C PHE A 564 2.33 -6.84 7.32
N GLY A 565 1.68 -7.98 7.09
CA GLY A 565 2.29 -9.15 6.47
C GLY A 565 3.38 -9.82 7.31
N ARG A 566 3.38 -9.62 8.64
CA ARG A 566 4.36 -10.22 9.55
C ARG A 566 4.13 -11.71 9.81
N VAL A 567 2.86 -12.14 9.81
CA VAL A 567 2.43 -13.49 10.15
C VAL A 567 1.45 -13.98 9.10
N LEU A 568 1.50 -15.29 8.83
CA LEU A 568 0.52 -16.04 8.06
C LEU A 568 -0.10 -17.11 8.95
N THR A 569 -1.37 -17.41 8.79
CA THR A 569 -2.02 -18.58 9.38
C THR A 569 -2.02 -19.73 8.37
N ASP A 570 -1.31 -20.81 8.68
CA ASP A 570 -1.29 -22.08 7.93
C ASP A 570 -2.33 -23.03 8.52
N ILE A 571 -3.37 -23.35 7.76
CA ILE A 571 -4.51 -24.15 8.23
C ILE A 571 -4.68 -25.37 7.34
N ASP A 572 -4.75 -26.56 7.94
CA ASP A 572 -5.21 -27.78 7.28
C ASP A 572 -6.64 -28.10 7.74
N LEU A 573 -7.58 -27.92 6.81
CA LEU A 573 -9.02 -28.16 6.98
C LEU A 573 -9.37 -29.54 6.42
N SER A 574 -9.65 -30.51 7.30
CA SER A 574 -10.04 -31.86 6.90
C SER A 574 -11.55 -31.96 6.75
N ILE A 575 -12.00 -32.39 5.57
CA ILE A 575 -13.41 -32.47 5.20
C ILE A 575 -13.75 -33.92 4.88
N ASP A 576 -14.80 -34.46 5.49
CA ASP A 576 -15.31 -35.78 5.11
C ASP A 576 -16.00 -35.69 3.74
N PRO A 577 -15.55 -36.43 2.71
CA PRO A 577 -16.16 -36.37 1.38
C PRO A 577 -17.60 -36.89 1.32
N VAL A 578 -18.09 -37.61 2.34
CA VAL A 578 -19.46 -38.15 2.38
C VAL A 578 -20.42 -37.14 3.00
N SER A 579 -20.20 -36.75 4.27
CA SER A 579 -21.04 -35.75 4.94
C SER A 579 -20.80 -34.33 4.41
N ARG A 580 -19.64 -34.07 3.79
CA ARG A 580 -19.15 -32.76 3.33
C ARG A 580 -18.81 -31.80 4.46
N ASP A 581 -18.86 -32.26 5.70
CA ASP A 581 -18.64 -31.48 6.89
C ASP A 581 -17.14 -31.48 7.27
N VAL A 582 -16.73 -30.45 8.01
CA VAL A 582 -15.37 -30.32 8.53
C VAL A 582 -15.22 -31.22 9.75
N THR A 583 -14.27 -32.16 9.68
CA THR A 583 -13.99 -33.09 10.78
C THR A 583 -12.84 -32.64 11.66
N GLN A 584 -11.91 -31.85 11.10
CA GLN A 584 -10.75 -31.35 11.83
C GLN A 584 -10.24 -30.04 11.24
N VAL A 585 -9.79 -29.14 12.12
CA VAL A 585 -9.06 -27.92 11.77
C VAL A 585 -7.73 -27.94 12.52
N ALA A 586 -6.62 -28.03 11.79
CA ALA A 586 -5.28 -27.90 12.36
C ALA A 586 -4.70 -26.54 11.94
N VAL A 587 -4.23 -25.75 12.89
CA VAL A 587 -3.82 -24.35 12.66
C VAL A 587 -2.43 -24.10 13.20
N THR A 588 -1.62 -23.36 12.45
CA THR A 588 -0.35 -22.81 12.93
C THR A 588 -0.12 -21.42 12.33
N ASN A 589 0.03 -20.42 13.19
CA ASN A 589 0.57 -19.11 12.82
C ASN A 589 2.09 -19.22 12.60
N ARG A 590 2.56 -18.65 11.50
CA ARG A 590 3.94 -18.71 10.99
C ARG A 590 4.45 -17.30 10.78
N LEU A 591 5.64 -16.99 11.27
CA LEU A 591 6.31 -15.74 10.91
C LEU A 591 6.66 -15.76 9.42
N VAL A 592 6.49 -14.61 8.77
CA VAL A 592 7.08 -14.30 7.46
C VAL A 592 8.51 -13.86 7.74
N ASP A 593 9.36 -14.81 8.11
CA ASP A 593 10.73 -14.60 8.57
C ASP A 593 11.66 -14.29 7.38
N ARG A 594 12.36 -13.16 7.46
CA ARG A 594 13.29 -12.72 6.41
C ARG A 594 14.65 -13.42 6.47
N THR A 595 14.88 -14.28 7.45
CA THR A 595 16.11 -15.07 7.62
C THR A 595 16.03 -16.48 7.03
N ASP A 596 14.85 -16.90 6.56
CA ASP A 596 14.66 -18.22 5.93
C ASP A 596 15.35 -18.28 4.55
N ALA A 597 16.49 -18.96 4.49
CA ALA A 597 17.32 -19.07 3.29
C ALA A 597 16.60 -19.74 2.10
N ALA A 598 15.67 -20.68 2.36
CA ALA A 598 14.91 -21.32 1.30
C ALA A 598 13.90 -20.34 0.67
N ILE A 599 13.32 -19.46 1.48
CA ILE A 599 12.45 -18.38 1.01
C ILE A 599 13.25 -17.34 0.23
N THR A 600 14.42 -16.93 0.72
CA THR A 600 15.31 -16.01 -0.03
C THR A 600 15.70 -16.59 -1.39
N ALA A 601 16.02 -17.90 -1.47
CA ALA A 601 16.30 -18.57 -2.73
C ALA A 601 15.09 -18.63 -3.66
N ALA A 602 13.88 -18.85 -3.12
CA ALA A 602 12.64 -18.83 -3.90
C ALA A 602 12.35 -17.44 -4.52
N ILE A 603 12.58 -16.37 -3.76
CA ILE A 603 12.45 -14.98 -4.26
C ILE A 603 13.49 -14.68 -5.35
N ALA A 604 14.70 -15.22 -5.23
CA ALA A 604 15.72 -15.07 -6.27
C ALA A 604 15.33 -15.80 -7.57
N ALA A 605 14.63 -16.94 -7.46
CA ALA A 605 14.14 -17.69 -8.62
C ALA A 605 12.92 -17.04 -9.28
N ASP A 606 12.04 -16.39 -8.50
CA ASP A 606 10.90 -15.60 -9.01
C ASP A 606 10.87 -14.21 -8.36
N PRO A 607 11.57 -13.22 -8.95
CA PRO A 607 11.64 -11.87 -8.41
C PRO A 607 10.42 -11.01 -8.77
N THR A 608 9.34 -11.56 -9.33
CA THR A 608 8.21 -10.78 -9.86
C THR A 608 7.66 -9.78 -8.85
N VAL A 609 7.30 -10.24 -7.64
CA VAL A 609 6.76 -9.36 -6.59
C VAL A 609 7.83 -8.39 -6.10
N LYS A 610 9.08 -8.85 -5.96
CA LYS A 610 10.21 -8.00 -5.57
C LYS A 610 10.41 -6.83 -6.54
N ASN A 611 10.28 -7.07 -7.84
CA ASN A 611 10.45 -6.05 -8.88
C ASN A 611 9.31 -5.02 -8.88
N ILE A 612 8.06 -5.45 -8.62
CA ILE A 612 6.92 -4.54 -8.46
C ILE A 612 7.17 -3.60 -7.27
N VAL A 613 7.54 -4.16 -6.11
CA VAL A 613 7.85 -3.36 -4.91
C VAL A 613 9.02 -2.42 -5.16
N ALA A 614 10.10 -2.88 -5.79
CA ALA A 614 11.26 -2.05 -6.11
C ALA A 614 10.91 -0.90 -7.06
N GLY A 615 10.05 -1.15 -8.06
CA GLY A 615 9.60 -0.13 -9.01
C GLY A 615 8.79 0.98 -8.35
N TYR A 616 7.78 0.63 -7.55
CA TYR A 616 7.02 1.65 -6.79
C TYR A 616 7.89 2.36 -5.75
N ASN A 617 8.84 1.65 -5.13
CA ASN A 617 9.79 2.28 -4.23
C ASN A 617 10.64 3.34 -4.96
N ALA A 618 11.10 3.05 -6.19
CA ALA A 618 11.85 4.01 -6.99
C ALA A 618 11.02 5.25 -7.35
N LEU A 619 9.73 5.08 -7.66
CA LEU A 619 8.82 6.18 -7.98
C LEU A 619 8.53 7.08 -6.77
N VAL A 620 8.35 6.48 -5.58
CA VAL A 620 8.03 7.25 -4.36
C VAL A 620 9.26 7.87 -3.70
N SER A 621 10.45 7.31 -3.91
CA SER A 621 11.69 7.71 -3.20
C SER A 621 12.03 9.20 -3.30
N PRO A 622 11.90 9.90 -4.44
CA PRO A 622 12.19 11.33 -4.52
C PRO A 622 11.34 12.16 -3.56
N LEU A 623 10.03 11.88 -3.50
CA LEU A 623 9.12 12.54 -2.55
C LEU A 623 9.42 12.08 -1.12
N ALA A 624 9.48 10.77 -0.90
CA ALA A 624 9.68 10.18 0.43
C ALA A 624 10.95 10.71 1.11
N ASN A 625 12.05 10.86 0.38
CA ASN A 625 13.34 11.29 0.92
C ASN A 625 13.50 12.82 1.03
N THR A 626 12.47 13.59 0.67
CA THR A 626 12.51 15.06 0.81
C THR A 626 12.62 15.42 2.29
N VAL A 627 13.72 16.04 2.70
CA VAL A 627 13.90 16.57 4.06
C VAL A 627 12.95 17.75 4.27
N ILE A 628 12.10 17.65 5.30
CA ILE A 628 11.09 18.65 5.62
C ILE A 628 11.42 19.44 6.89
N GLY A 629 12.36 18.97 7.71
CA GLY A 629 12.84 19.64 8.93
C GLY A 629 13.82 18.74 9.67
N SER A 630 14.30 19.17 10.84
CA SER A 630 15.21 18.35 11.65
C SER A 630 14.76 18.33 13.12
N ILE A 631 15.01 17.23 13.84
CA ILE A 631 14.70 17.04 15.26
C ILE A 631 15.97 16.74 16.06
N THR A 632 16.01 17.14 17.33
CA THR A 632 17.18 16.95 18.22
C THR A 632 17.10 15.71 19.12
N SER A 633 15.94 15.05 19.19
CA SER A 633 15.72 13.85 19.99
C SER A 633 14.54 13.05 19.44
N ALA A 634 14.40 11.81 19.91
CA ALA A 634 13.30 10.92 19.51
C ALA A 634 11.96 11.46 19.97
N LEU A 635 10.96 11.43 19.08
CA LEU A 635 9.57 11.75 19.37
C LEU A 635 8.72 10.50 19.12
N PRO A 636 8.65 9.55 20.07
CA PRO A 636 7.88 8.32 19.89
C PRO A 636 6.38 8.56 19.90
N ASN A 637 5.60 7.65 19.31
CA ASN A 637 4.14 7.60 19.46
C ASN A 637 3.68 6.84 20.72
N THR A 638 4.58 6.53 21.65
CA THR A 638 4.25 5.85 22.90
C THR A 638 3.90 6.88 23.96
N GLY A 639 2.70 6.76 24.53
CA GLY A 639 2.23 7.66 25.59
C GLY A 639 3.00 7.47 26.90
N ASN A 640 3.27 8.57 27.61
CA ASN A 640 3.78 8.54 28.97
C ASN A 640 2.70 8.03 29.97
N SER A 641 2.98 8.06 31.28
CA SER A 641 2.03 7.59 32.30
C SER A 641 0.70 8.36 32.35
N ALA A 642 0.64 9.56 31.74
CA ALA A 642 -0.54 10.38 31.57
C ALA A 642 -1.19 10.24 30.18
N GLY A 643 -0.55 9.52 29.25
CA GLY A 643 -1.01 9.26 27.89
C GLY A 643 -0.55 10.28 26.83
N GLU A 644 0.29 11.25 27.19
CA GLU A 644 0.89 12.23 26.27
C GLU A 644 2.04 11.59 25.47
N MET A 645 2.03 11.82 24.16
CA MET A 645 2.93 11.27 23.16
C MET A 645 3.75 12.40 22.54
N PRO A 646 5.09 12.34 22.58
CA PRO A 646 5.96 13.33 21.93
C PRO A 646 5.65 13.58 20.44
N ALA A 647 5.38 12.53 19.66
CA ALA A 647 4.97 12.68 18.27
C ALA A 647 3.61 13.39 18.13
N GLY A 648 2.70 13.13 19.07
CA GLY A 648 1.37 13.73 19.10
C GLY A 648 1.42 15.22 19.39
N ASP A 649 2.30 15.65 20.28
CA ASP A 649 2.53 17.07 20.59
C ASP A 649 3.02 17.83 19.36
N LEU A 650 4.03 17.29 18.66
CA LEU A 650 4.55 17.89 17.43
C LEU A 650 3.47 18.01 16.34
N ILE A 651 2.66 16.96 16.17
CA ILE A 651 1.55 16.97 15.20
C ILE A 651 0.49 18.00 15.59
N ALA A 652 0.06 18.04 16.86
CA ALA A 652 -0.93 19.00 17.32
C ALA A 652 -0.43 20.45 17.18
N ASP A 653 0.87 20.68 17.41
CA ASP A 653 1.51 21.98 17.19
C ASP A 653 1.43 22.40 15.73
N ALA A 654 1.75 21.50 14.79
CA ALA A 654 1.65 21.77 13.37
C ALA A 654 0.21 22.10 12.93
N GLN A 655 -0.78 21.35 13.44
CA GLN A 655 -2.20 21.59 13.12
C GLN A 655 -2.68 22.94 13.67
N LEU A 656 -2.24 23.33 14.88
CA LEU A 656 -2.52 24.65 15.43
C LEU A 656 -1.86 25.75 14.58
N GLN A 657 -0.58 25.61 14.23
CA GLN A 657 0.12 26.60 13.40
C GLN A 657 -0.59 26.85 12.07
N ALA A 658 -1.04 25.80 11.39
CA ALA A 658 -1.72 25.92 10.09
C ALA A 658 -3.09 26.63 10.18
N THR A 659 -3.72 26.65 11.35
CA THR A 659 -5.09 27.18 11.54
C THR A 659 -5.16 28.41 12.46
N GLN A 660 -4.03 28.82 13.03
CA GLN A 660 -3.89 30.04 13.84
C GLN A 660 -4.19 31.34 13.10
N PRO A 661 -3.78 31.52 11.82
CA PRO A 661 -4.13 32.72 11.09
C PRO A 661 -5.65 32.91 11.05
N VAL A 662 -6.13 34.13 11.30
CA VAL A 662 -7.58 34.44 11.37
C VAL A 662 -8.29 34.03 10.08
N ALA A 663 -7.64 34.22 8.92
CA ALA A 663 -8.14 33.83 7.62
C ALA A 663 -8.28 32.30 7.44
N LEU A 664 -7.58 31.51 8.24
CA LEU A 664 -7.55 30.03 8.17
C LEU A 664 -8.26 29.36 9.35
N GLY A 665 -8.88 30.13 10.25
CA GLY A 665 -9.72 29.60 11.33
C GLY A 665 -9.58 30.33 12.66
N GLY A 666 -8.46 31.02 12.89
CA GLY A 666 -8.18 31.74 14.14
C GLY A 666 -8.07 30.83 15.36
N ALA A 667 -7.62 29.58 15.16
CA ALA A 667 -7.57 28.57 16.21
C ALA A 667 -6.59 28.94 17.34
N VAL A 668 -6.95 28.61 18.58
CA VAL A 668 -6.11 28.83 19.77
C VAL A 668 -5.61 27.54 20.40
N ALA A 669 -6.18 26.39 20.00
CA ALA A 669 -5.77 25.06 20.42
C ALA A 669 -6.06 24.06 19.30
N ALA A 670 -5.31 22.97 19.27
CA ALA A 670 -5.60 21.80 18.44
C ALA A 670 -5.62 20.50 19.25
N PHE A 671 -6.46 19.55 18.85
CA PHE A 671 -6.51 18.20 19.41
C PHE A 671 -6.24 17.16 18.33
N MET A 672 -5.35 16.21 18.66
CA MET A 672 -5.02 15.07 17.82
C MET A 672 -5.34 13.77 18.57
N ASN A 673 -6.11 12.88 17.95
CA ASN A 673 -6.44 11.58 18.56
C ASN A 673 -5.22 10.64 18.51
N PRO A 674 -5.01 9.82 19.55
CA PRO A 674 -3.81 8.96 19.64
C PRO A 674 -3.75 7.92 18.52
N GLY A 675 -4.91 7.42 18.05
CA GLY A 675 -4.97 6.48 16.92
C GLY A 675 -4.51 7.07 15.59
N GLY A 676 -4.59 8.39 15.46
CA GLY A 676 -4.09 9.15 14.32
C GLY A 676 -2.56 9.26 14.27
N VAL A 677 -1.88 9.06 15.41
CA VAL A 677 -0.41 9.13 15.54
C VAL A 677 0.18 7.73 15.42
N ARG A 678 0.78 7.43 14.27
CA ARG A 678 1.19 6.07 13.91
C ARG A 678 2.61 5.74 14.34
N SER A 679 2.84 4.46 14.56
CA SER A 679 4.14 3.92 14.98
C SER A 679 5.18 4.05 13.86
N PRO A 680 6.45 4.38 14.18
CA PRO A 680 7.00 4.57 15.53
C PRO A 680 6.91 6.02 16.06
N GLY A 681 6.28 6.94 15.33
CA GLY A 681 6.50 8.39 15.49
C GLY A 681 7.75 8.82 14.72
N PHE A 682 8.53 9.74 15.29
CA PHE A 682 9.77 10.24 14.68
C PHE A 682 10.97 9.76 15.48
N THR A 683 11.57 8.65 15.03
CA THR A 683 12.67 8.00 15.76
C THR A 683 13.82 7.66 14.82
N ALA A 684 15.03 8.05 15.20
CA ALA A 684 16.27 7.74 14.51
C ALA A 684 17.35 7.24 15.49
N THR A 685 18.44 6.70 14.94
CA THR A 685 19.58 6.18 15.70
C THR A 685 20.59 7.26 16.13
N SER A 686 20.54 8.43 15.52
CA SER A 686 21.44 9.56 15.79
C SER A 686 20.69 10.88 15.70
N TYR A 687 21.10 11.88 16.48
CA TYR A 687 20.51 13.23 16.48
C TYR A 687 21.62 14.30 16.40
N PRO A 688 21.36 15.48 15.81
CA PRO A 688 20.11 15.87 15.14
C PRO A 688 19.81 14.99 13.91
N HIS A 689 18.52 14.75 13.65
CA HIS A 689 18.03 13.89 12.58
C HIS A 689 17.19 14.70 11.61
N ASP A 690 17.47 14.57 10.32
CA ASP A 690 16.65 15.16 9.27
C ASP A 690 15.39 14.32 9.08
N VAL A 691 14.24 14.90 9.41
CA VAL A 691 12.94 14.30 9.18
C VAL A 691 12.56 14.46 7.72
N THR A 692 12.22 13.34 7.10
CA THR A 692 11.78 13.25 5.71
C THR A 692 10.26 13.25 5.58
N TYR A 693 9.75 13.58 4.38
CA TYR A 693 8.32 13.49 4.07
C TYR A 693 7.79 12.07 4.28
N GLY A 694 8.55 11.04 3.91
CA GLY A 694 8.18 9.64 4.10
C GLY A 694 8.01 9.26 5.57
N GLU A 695 8.88 9.75 6.46
CA GLU A 695 8.75 9.56 7.91
C GLU A 695 7.52 10.29 8.46
N ALA A 696 7.28 11.53 8.04
CA ALA A 696 6.09 12.29 8.44
C ALA A 696 4.79 11.65 7.97
N PHE A 697 4.74 11.19 6.73
CA PHE A 697 3.59 10.46 6.20
C PHE A 697 3.38 9.14 6.96
N THR A 698 4.45 8.41 7.26
CA THR A 698 4.37 7.18 8.06
C THR A 698 3.77 7.43 9.45
N ALA A 699 4.13 8.54 10.10
CA ALA A 699 3.60 8.93 11.40
C ALA A 699 2.14 9.43 11.33
N GLN A 700 1.67 9.94 10.18
CA GLN A 700 0.31 10.47 9.98
C GLN A 700 -0.20 10.21 8.53
N PRO A 701 -0.65 8.99 8.19
CA PRO A 701 -0.85 8.55 6.80
C PRO A 701 -2.27 8.78 6.25
N PHE A 702 -3.19 9.31 7.06
CA PHE A 702 -4.62 9.32 6.72
C PHE A 702 -5.01 10.44 5.75
N GLY A 703 -4.18 11.48 5.62
CA GLY A 703 -4.49 12.64 4.78
C GLY A 703 -5.79 13.33 5.21
N ASN A 704 -6.00 13.47 6.52
CA ASN A 704 -7.20 14.11 7.05
C ASN A 704 -7.15 15.60 6.75
N SER A 705 -8.31 16.20 6.46
CA SER A 705 -8.42 17.65 6.41
C SER A 705 -8.57 18.21 7.82
N LEU A 706 -7.92 19.33 8.12
CA LEU A 706 -8.12 20.04 9.37
C LEU A 706 -9.49 20.71 9.39
N VAL A 707 -10.13 20.74 10.55
CA VAL A 707 -11.42 21.40 10.76
C VAL A 707 -11.32 22.27 12.00
N THR A 708 -11.49 23.57 11.81
CA THR A 708 -11.58 24.53 12.92
C THR A 708 -13.03 24.79 13.26
N MET A 709 -13.39 24.69 14.54
CA MET A 709 -14.75 24.90 15.04
C MET A 709 -14.75 25.76 16.30
N THR A 710 -15.91 26.35 16.61
CA THR A 710 -16.15 27.10 17.82
C THR A 710 -16.70 26.16 18.89
N LEU A 711 -15.98 26.06 20.01
CA LEU A 711 -16.39 25.30 21.20
C LEU A 711 -16.45 26.24 22.41
N THR A 712 -17.41 26.00 23.29
CA THR A 712 -17.45 26.64 24.62
C THR A 712 -16.42 26.02 25.56
N ALA A 713 -16.02 26.73 26.62
CA ALA A 713 -15.14 26.19 27.67
C ALA A 713 -15.70 24.87 28.25
N GLN A 714 -17.03 24.79 28.42
CA GLN A 714 -17.70 23.59 28.87
C GLN A 714 -17.57 22.44 27.86
N GLN A 715 -17.73 22.71 26.57
CA GLN A 715 -17.55 21.71 25.52
C GLN A 715 -16.10 21.23 25.45
N ILE A 716 -15.10 22.12 25.58
CA ILE A 716 -13.68 21.73 25.62
C ILE A 716 -13.43 20.77 26.79
N ARG A 717 -13.93 21.09 27.99
CA ARG A 717 -13.84 20.19 29.15
C ARG A 717 -14.56 18.86 28.87
N ASN A 718 -15.74 18.88 28.27
CA ASN A 718 -16.48 17.66 27.93
C ASN A 718 -15.78 16.79 26.89
N VAL A 719 -15.11 17.38 25.88
CA VAL A 719 -14.28 16.66 24.91
C VAL A 719 -13.13 15.95 25.62
N LEU A 720 -12.42 16.65 26.51
CA LEU A 720 -11.33 16.06 27.29
C LEU A 720 -11.81 15.01 28.30
N GLU A 721 -13.04 15.10 28.79
CA GLU A 721 -13.66 14.06 29.63
C GLU A 721 -14.07 12.82 28.82
N GLN A 722 -14.55 13.02 27.58
CA GLN A 722 -15.00 11.94 26.69
C GLN A 722 -13.85 11.03 26.22
N GLN A 723 -12.59 11.40 26.48
CA GLN A 723 -11.45 10.53 26.22
C GLN A 723 -11.34 9.34 27.18
N PHE A 724 -12.10 9.35 28.29
CA PHE A 724 -12.05 8.31 29.33
C PHE A 724 -13.19 7.31 29.23
N VAL A 725 -12.88 6.03 29.45
CA VAL A 725 -13.87 4.94 29.49
C VAL A 725 -15.03 5.27 30.44
N GLY A 726 -16.25 5.03 29.97
CA GLY A 726 -17.49 5.26 30.71
C GLY A 726 -18.03 6.69 30.58
N CYS A 727 -17.27 7.66 30.08
CA CYS A 727 -17.80 8.99 29.85
C CYS A 727 -18.51 9.08 28.50
N LEU A 728 -19.78 9.50 28.49
CA LEU A 728 -20.59 9.67 27.28
C LEU A 728 -20.54 8.46 26.31
N GLY A 729 -20.51 7.24 26.87
CA GLY A 729 -20.48 6.01 26.10
C GLY A 729 -19.11 5.62 25.53
N GLN A 730 -18.03 6.31 25.92
CA GLN A 730 -16.69 5.96 25.50
C GLN A 730 -16.28 4.58 26.03
N THR A 731 -15.83 3.70 25.13
CA THR A 731 -15.47 2.30 25.47
C THR A 731 -13.98 2.09 25.60
N THR A 732 -13.17 3.01 25.06
CA THR A 732 -11.71 2.89 25.04
C THR A 732 -11.06 4.19 25.50
N GLN A 733 -9.96 4.09 26.24
CA GLN A 733 -9.17 5.25 26.64
C GLN A 733 -8.47 5.86 25.41
N ARG A 734 -8.74 7.15 25.12
CA ARG A 734 -8.28 7.84 23.91
C ARG A 734 -7.66 9.21 24.24
N ILE A 735 -6.64 9.23 25.10
CA ILE A 735 -6.00 10.48 25.57
C ILE A 735 -5.63 11.37 24.38
N LEU A 736 -6.29 12.53 24.27
CA LEU A 736 -6.03 13.47 23.19
C LEU A 736 -4.66 14.12 23.38
N GLN A 737 -3.92 14.19 22.28
CA GLN A 737 -2.67 14.93 22.18
C GLN A 737 -3.02 16.40 21.93
N ILE A 738 -2.35 17.31 22.62
CA ILE A 738 -2.76 18.72 22.67
C ILE A 738 -1.62 19.63 22.21
N SER A 739 -1.98 20.66 21.45
CA SER A 739 -1.01 21.64 20.98
C SER A 739 -0.43 22.49 22.11
N ASN A 740 0.70 23.12 21.84
CA ASN A 740 1.31 24.14 22.68
C ASN A 740 0.29 25.23 23.01
N GLY A 741 0.38 25.75 24.23
CA GLY A 741 -0.57 26.70 24.80
C GLY A 741 -1.65 26.03 25.64
N LEU A 742 -1.95 24.74 25.47
CA LEU A 742 -2.91 24.05 26.33
C LEU A 742 -2.22 23.13 27.35
N LYS A 743 -2.67 23.15 28.60
CA LYS A 743 -2.27 22.20 29.63
C LYS A 743 -3.46 21.71 30.44
N TYR A 744 -3.51 20.43 30.76
CA TYR A 744 -4.51 19.90 31.69
C TYR A 744 -3.98 18.82 32.63
N SER A 745 -4.66 18.68 33.76
CA SER A 745 -4.45 17.62 34.74
C SER A 745 -5.70 16.75 34.84
N TRP A 746 -5.51 15.45 35.13
CA TRP A 746 -6.63 14.53 35.35
C TRP A 746 -6.35 13.52 36.45
N SER A 747 -7.37 13.13 37.22
CA SER A 747 -7.26 12.12 38.29
C SER A 747 -7.75 10.75 37.83
N ALA A 748 -6.93 9.72 38.07
CA ALA A 748 -7.32 8.34 37.81
C ALA A 748 -8.41 7.85 38.77
N ALA A 749 -8.42 8.33 40.01
CA ALA A 749 -9.39 7.96 41.04
C ALA A 749 -10.79 8.57 40.81
N ALA A 750 -10.89 9.67 40.07
CA ALA A 750 -12.17 10.34 39.83
C ALA A 750 -13.13 9.51 38.95
N ALA A 751 -14.43 9.70 39.13
CA ALA A 751 -15.47 9.02 38.35
C ALA A 751 -15.43 9.41 36.85
N PRO A 752 -15.92 8.56 35.93
CA PRO A 752 -16.08 8.93 34.53
C PRO A 752 -16.85 10.26 34.37
N CYS A 753 -16.44 11.09 33.41
CA CYS A 753 -16.90 12.47 33.20
C CYS A 753 -16.59 13.49 34.31
N ALA A 754 -15.76 13.12 35.30
CA ALA A 754 -15.27 14.01 36.35
C ALA A 754 -13.75 13.92 36.55
N LYS A 755 -13.01 13.46 35.53
CA LYS A 755 -11.58 13.19 35.62
C LYS A 755 -10.71 14.41 35.41
N ILE A 756 -11.13 15.39 34.61
CA ILE A 756 -10.38 16.62 34.35
C ILE A 756 -10.44 17.52 35.58
N THR A 757 -9.29 17.81 36.18
CA THR A 757 -9.16 18.61 37.40
C THR A 757 -8.81 20.06 37.09
N ASP A 758 -7.82 20.31 36.23
CA ASP A 758 -7.42 21.66 35.83
C ASP A 758 -7.19 21.71 34.32
N LEU A 759 -7.49 22.87 33.72
CA LEU A 759 -7.26 23.15 32.30
C LEU A 759 -6.87 24.62 32.16
N THR A 760 -5.72 24.88 31.57
CA THR A 760 -5.19 26.22 31.32
C THR A 760 -4.89 26.39 29.84
N LEU A 761 -5.31 27.53 29.28
CA LEU A 761 -4.96 27.99 27.94
C LEU A 761 -4.05 29.22 28.05
N THR A 762 -2.80 29.07 27.62
CA THR A 762 -1.83 30.15 27.44
C THR A 762 -1.77 30.47 25.94
N PRO A 763 -2.24 31.65 25.50
CA PRO A 763 -2.19 32.00 24.09
C PRO A 763 -0.75 32.05 23.56
N THR A 764 -0.40 31.15 22.65
CA THR A 764 0.95 30.99 22.08
C THR A 764 0.89 31.10 20.56
N ASN A 765 1.75 31.92 19.94
CA ASN A 765 1.91 31.99 18.48
C ASN A 765 2.93 30.94 18.01
N LEU A 766 2.48 30.01 17.17
CA LEU A 766 3.31 28.95 16.56
C LEU A 766 3.75 29.30 15.14
N GLY A 767 3.31 30.43 14.58
CA GLY A 767 3.77 30.94 13.28
C GLY A 767 5.18 31.53 13.30
N VAL A 768 5.83 31.52 14.46
CA VAL A 768 7.22 31.94 14.66
C VAL A 768 8.01 30.80 15.29
N VAL A 769 9.29 30.68 14.93
CA VAL A 769 10.19 29.65 15.45
C VAL A 769 11.33 30.32 16.23
N PRO A 770 11.48 30.06 17.54
CA PRO A 770 10.61 29.24 18.40
C PRO A 770 9.24 29.93 18.69
N PRO A 771 8.21 29.18 19.15
CA PRO A 771 6.90 29.74 19.50
C PRO A 771 6.98 30.85 20.56
N VAL A 772 5.99 31.74 20.63
CA VAL A 772 6.01 32.86 21.59
C VAL A 772 4.68 33.00 22.31
N VAL A 773 4.71 33.12 23.65
CA VAL A 773 3.53 33.46 24.45
C VAL A 773 3.09 34.89 24.13
N THR A 774 1.83 35.04 23.77
CA THR A 774 1.25 36.32 23.30
C THR A 774 0.33 36.99 24.32
N ALA A 775 -0.14 36.25 25.32
CA ALA A 775 -0.98 36.79 26.39
C ALA A 775 -0.86 35.97 27.68
N ALA A 776 -1.40 36.50 28.78
CA ALA A 776 -1.42 35.81 30.06
C ALA A 776 -2.24 34.51 29.99
N PRO A 777 -1.87 33.47 30.77
CA PRO A 777 -2.65 32.24 30.86
C PRO A 777 -4.08 32.49 31.35
N GLU A 778 -5.03 31.81 30.72
CA GLU A 778 -6.43 31.74 31.14
C GLU A 778 -6.71 30.36 31.76
N VAL A 779 -7.23 30.34 32.99
CA VAL A 779 -7.68 29.10 33.65
C VAL A 779 -9.12 28.82 33.20
N LEU A 780 -9.33 27.73 32.47
CA LEU A 780 -10.65 27.31 31.99
C LEU A 780 -11.35 26.40 33.00
N VAL A 781 -10.58 25.51 33.64
CA VAL A 781 -11.06 24.57 34.66
C VAL A 781 -10.14 24.65 35.87
N SER A 782 -10.72 24.72 37.07
CA SER A 782 -9.99 24.64 38.34
C SER A 782 -10.73 23.73 39.30
N ALA A 783 -10.03 22.76 39.88
CA ALA A 783 -10.61 21.75 40.77
C ALA A 783 -11.91 21.10 40.23
N GLY A 784 -11.93 20.83 38.91
CA GLY A 784 -13.05 20.23 38.19
C GLY A 784 -14.17 21.19 37.79
N VAL A 785 -14.12 22.45 38.22
CA VAL A 785 -15.14 23.48 37.92
C VAL A 785 -14.74 24.31 36.72
N VAL A 786 -15.63 24.42 35.72
CA VAL A 786 -15.44 25.28 34.55
C VAL A 786 -15.73 26.74 34.95
N LEU A 787 -14.74 27.63 34.86
CA LEU A 787 -14.86 29.00 35.39
C LEU A 787 -15.73 29.92 34.55
N SER A 788 -15.74 29.75 33.22
CA SER A 788 -16.55 30.53 32.29
C SER A 788 -17.19 29.63 31.23
N PRO A 789 -18.24 28.85 31.61
CA PRO A 789 -18.74 27.75 30.79
C PRO A 789 -19.16 28.11 29.37
N THR A 790 -19.69 29.31 29.17
CA THR A 790 -20.21 29.79 27.88
C THR A 790 -19.18 30.52 27.03
N ARG A 791 -17.99 30.82 27.56
CA ARG A 791 -16.93 31.48 26.79
C ARG A 791 -16.48 30.57 25.65
N THR A 792 -16.36 31.12 24.45
CA THR A 792 -16.07 30.35 23.23
C THR A 792 -14.64 30.51 22.75
N TYR A 793 -14.11 29.45 22.13
CA TYR A 793 -12.77 29.38 21.55
C TYR A 793 -12.83 28.70 20.18
N ARG A 794 -11.90 29.07 19.31
CA ARG A 794 -11.67 28.39 18.04
C ARG A 794 -10.69 27.24 18.26
N VAL A 795 -11.11 26.02 17.96
CA VAL A 795 -10.33 24.80 18.20
C VAL A 795 -10.24 24.00 16.91
N THR A 796 -9.05 23.53 16.60
CA THR A 796 -8.78 22.69 15.43
C THR A 796 -8.71 21.22 15.81
N VAL A 797 -9.32 20.37 15.00
CA VAL A 797 -9.18 18.92 15.06
C VAL A 797 -9.06 18.38 13.63
N ASN A 798 -8.66 17.13 13.45
CA ASN A 798 -8.82 16.48 12.15
C ASN A 798 -10.31 16.20 11.84
N ASN A 799 -10.68 16.09 10.56
CA ASN A 799 -12.07 15.86 10.12
C ASN A 799 -12.69 14.57 10.68
N PHE A 800 -11.88 13.54 10.97
CA PHE A 800 -12.31 12.33 11.65
C PHE A 800 -12.86 12.65 13.05
N LEU A 801 -12.11 13.36 13.89
CA LEU A 801 -12.57 13.84 15.18
C LEU A 801 -13.74 14.83 15.07
N ALA A 802 -13.68 15.76 14.10
CA ALA A 802 -14.72 16.78 13.91
C ALA A 802 -16.11 16.18 13.70
N THR A 803 -16.16 14.99 13.12
CA THR A 803 -17.40 14.26 12.85
C THR A 803 -17.74 13.23 13.93
N GLY A 804 -17.06 13.28 15.08
CA GLY A 804 -17.26 12.43 16.25
C GLY A 804 -16.62 11.05 16.15
N GLY A 805 -15.61 10.90 15.30
CA GLY A 805 -14.73 9.74 15.29
C GLY A 805 -14.12 9.47 16.67
N ASP A 806 -13.71 8.22 16.92
CA ASP A 806 -13.18 7.76 18.22
C ASP A 806 -14.17 7.96 19.39
N GLY A 807 -15.45 8.15 19.09
CA GLY A 807 -16.50 8.37 20.10
C GLY A 807 -16.57 9.79 20.65
N PHE A 808 -15.86 10.77 20.07
CA PHE A 808 -15.87 12.18 20.52
C PHE A 808 -17.13 12.94 20.04
N THR A 809 -18.31 12.48 20.46
CA THR A 809 -19.59 13.02 19.99
C THR A 809 -19.80 14.49 20.31
N VAL A 810 -19.16 15.03 21.35
CA VAL A 810 -19.27 16.46 21.71
C VAL A 810 -18.78 17.37 20.58
N LEU A 811 -17.82 16.91 19.76
CA LEU A 811 -17.29 17.70 18.64
C LEU A 811 -18.33 17.93 17.52
N LYS A 812 -19.37 17.10 17.43
CA LYS A 812 -20.48 17.29 16.47
C LYS A 812 -21.30 18.54 16.75
N ASP A 813 -21.27 19.03 18.00
CA ASP A 813 -21.98 20.24 18.42
C ASP A 813 -21.16 21.52 18.17
N GLY A 814 -19.94 21.38 17.63
CA GLY A 814 -19.07 22.50 17.28
C GLY A 814 -19.70 23.43 16.24
N GLN A 815 -19.63 24.73 16.50
CA GLN A 815 -20.25 25.75 15.64
C GLN A 815 -19.24 26.37 14.67
N SER A 816 -19.73 27.06 13.64
CA SER A 816 -18.89 27.83 12.69
C SER A 816 -17.72 27.01 12.13
N THR A 817 -17.98 25.78 11.69
CA THR A 817 -16.94 24.87 11.17
C THR A 817 -16.30 25.46 9.92
N LEU A 818 -14.98 25.41 9.84
CA LEU A 818 -14.18 25.80 8.69
C LEU A 818 -13.20 24.67 8.34
N GLY A 819 -13.24 24.18 7.10
CA GLY A 819 -12.25 23.25 6.59
C GLY A 819 -10.91 23.94 6.31
N GLY A 820 -9.81 23.23 6.52
CA GLY A 820 -8.44 23.71 6.36
C GLY A 820 -7.60 22.81 5.46
N ALA A 821 -6.29 23.04 5.51
CA ALA A 821 -5.30 22.24 4.79
C ALA A 821 -5.32 20.76 5.21
N GLN A 822 -4.64 19.91 4.43
CA GLN A 822 -4.39 18.54 4.86
C GLN A 822 -3.41 18.52 6.03
N ASP A 823 -3.61 17.57 6.93
CA ASP A 823 -2.83 17.39 8.14
C ASP A 823 -1.33 17.16 7.83
N ILE A 824 -1.00 16.46 6.75
CA ILE A 824 0.38 16.26 6.30
C ILE A 824 1.02 17.56 5.80
N ASP A 825 0.27 18.40 5.07
CA ASP A 825 0.77 19.69 4.58
C ASP A 825 1.06 20.64 5.76
N ALA A 826 0.20 20.61 6.79
CA ALA A 826 0.42 21.35 8.02
C ALA A 826 1.72 20.91 8.72
N LEU A 827 1.96 19.60 8.83
CA LEU A 827 3.18 19.05 9.44
C LEU A 827 4.44 19.42 8.64
N VAL A 828 4.40 19.31 7.31
CA VAL A 828 5.50 19.72 6.42
C VAL A 828 5.78 21.21 6.56
N SER A 829 4.74 22.06 6.54
CA SER A 829 4.87 23.51 6.72
C SER A 829 5.49 23.85 8.07
N TYR A 830 5.03 23.21 9.15
CA TYR A 830 5.56 23.47 10.50
C TYR A 830 7.03 23.07 10.63
N LEU A 831 7.38 21.85 10.19
CA LEU A 831 8.76 21.35 10.26
C LEU A 831 9.73 22.13 9.36
N SER A 832 9.24 22.79 8.30
CA SER A 832 10.08 23.63 7.43
C SER A 832 10.73 24.78 8.18
N GLY A 833 10.11 25.27 9.25
CA GLY A 833 10.68 26.27 10.15
C GLY A 833 11.85 25.76 11.01
N TYR A 834 12.06 24.44 11.05
CA TYR A 834 13.12 23.74 11.78
C TYR A 834 14.09 23.01 10.83
N LYS A 835 14.06 23.35 9.54
CA LYS A 835 14.99 22.83 8.53
C LYS A 835 16.25 23.69 8.50
N ALA A 836 17.43 23.12 8.22
CA ALA A 836 18.65 23.92 8.11
C ALA A 836 18.51 25.07 7.08
N PRO A 837 19.05 26.27 7.35
CA PRO A 837 19.94 26.62 8.46
C PRO A 837 19.27 26.97 9.80
N GLN A 838 17.95 26.87 9.92
CA GLN A 838 17.23 27.08 11.17
C GLN A 838 17.58 26.00 12.21
N ALA A 839 17.38 26.32 13.49
CA ALA A 839 17.61 25.37 14.57
C ALA A 839 16.63 24.18 14.46
N ALA A 840 17.13 22.97 14.69
CA ALA A 840 16.30 21.77 14.73
C ALA A 840 15.27 21.83 15.87
N TYR A 841 14.11 21.21 15.66
CA TYR A 841 13.04 21.11 16.64
C TYR A 841 13.55 20.41 17.91
N ASN A 842 13.41 21.08 19.04
CA ASN A 842 13.84 20.59 20.34
C ASN A 842 12.68 20.67 21.33
N GLN A 843 11.98 19.55 21.52
CA GLN A 843 10.85 19.46 22.44
C GLN A 843 11.23 19.79 23.90
N ALA A 844 12.50 19.65 24.27
CA ALA A 844 12.97 19.99 25.62
C ALA A 844 13.10 21.50 25.85
N ASP A 845 12.96 22.34 24.81
CA ASP A 845 12.91 23.78 24.99
C ASP A 845 11.67 24.16 25.84
N PRO A 846 11.84 24.93 26.93
CA PRO A 846 10.75 25.37 27.79
C PRO A 846 9.56 26.00 27.06
N VAL A 847 9.81 26.56 25.86
CA VAL A 847 8.78 27.15 25.00
C VAL A 847 7.67 26.17 24.59
N PHE A 848 7.98 24.87 24.52
CA PHE A 848 7.00 23.83 24.17
C PHE A 848 6.13 23.39 25.34
N ALA A 849 6.49 23.84 26.55
CA ALA A 849 5.76 23.67 27.78
C ALA A 849 5.40 22.20 28.08
N VAL A 850 6.26 21.24 27.77
CA VAL A 850 6.06 19.83 28.13
C VAL A 850 6.43 19.56 29.62
N PRO A 851 5.78 18.61 30.32
CA PRO A 851 4.57 17.91 29.88
C PRO A 851 3.35 18.85 29.88
N ARG A 852 2.45 18.59 28.93
CA ARG A 852 1.18 19.29 28.73
C ARG A 852 0.02 18.54 29.38
N VAL A 853 0.16 17.22 29.58
CA VAL A 853 -0.83 16.37 30.26
C VAL A 853 -0.24 15.81 31.54
N THR A 854 -0.90 16.06 32.67
CA THR A 854 -0.49 15.53 33.97
C THR A 854 -1.52 14.56 34.52
N ARG A 855 -1.08 13.37 34.91
CA ARG A 855 -1.91 12.41 35.64
C ARG A 855 -1.70 12.58 37.14
N LEU A 856 -2.77 12.93 37.84
CA LEU A 856 -2.84 12.94 39.29
C LEU A 856 -3.22 11.56 39.83
N PRO A 857 -2.85 11.26 41.09
CA PRO A 857 -3.23 10.02 41.76
C PRO A 857 -4.72 9.67 41.65
#